data_AF-A0A7M7T5L7-F1
#
_entry.id   AF-A0A7M7T5L7-F1
#
_cell.length_a   1.000
_cell.length_b   1.000
_cell.length_c   1.000
_cell.angle_alpha   90.00
_cell.angle_beta   90.00
_cell.angle_gamma   90.00
#
_symmetry.space_group_name_H-M   'P 1'
#
loop_
_entity.id
_entity.type
_entity.pdbx_description
1 polymer ?
#
loop_
_entity_poly.entity_id
_entity_poly.type
_entity_poly.pdbx_seq_one_letter_code
_entity_poly.pdbx_strand_id
1 'polypeptide(L)'
;MAGPSVKLSLESLQEHKVQEISLDGLETYTKPLSMAENLAKLAHKIDFASQSTDAESPEKETPETEDKEGTTSFQQPQWPWDSVRNQVRAALTEMSVLSDILHIARPANKEQPYMVLDPVSVEGNAPKQYAMQIVEKKKSLETAASILTSGANRMLQSKRFGVSAEKKNAKDDFFGELHRLRMHWRLKKIGNNILGDLSFKTAGSRFWHSGTFEVAKSTDQEIEEAEEKGIPPCALRVTIPSDLQGTSYIQVLIQEGQADIASALLQNPSRSHVSADAHWQERLEAAQNVLFCKELFAQIAREAVQLKAPVPHLVVGNQIISHIFHGVQLCITLCHDTNMDRKIEGAVKPNHSHAMEHSLHQLLRELHRGNLNGSTPRPITAVHTAAAKRRRMMSLQAAGHKEIAQIQQTECLLEKIMKQAKHIVLRHRVGKLLDDMSAENEDPSIQTHWGAMTQPLQSTVKVHMTSSGYIYEQLVRSSLHLCVETETIQAVMKDGRVVKLTHHLQELRDLITCMVSQHQVLILAQLCKHMSMHVLQNNLHVGTGPAAKLGSTSAIMFTTPNGQKTVAVRSDPLEGITVMVQGCKASPLLPQPEILSDVVTDEKWENLPKGFREVDMARMPGRNFIHKMEMLLATLAK
;
A
#
# COMPACT_ATOMS: atom_id res chain seq x y z
N MET A 1 42.32 -68.13 45.51
CA MET A 1 41.58 -68.37 44.26
C MET A 1 41.43 -67.03 43.55
N ALA A 2 41.56 -66.97 42.22
CA ALA A 2 41.61 -65.70 41.48
C ALA A 2 40.30 -65.44 40.72
N GLY A 3 39.71 -64.27 40.93
CA GLY A 3 38.68 -63.71 40.04
C GLY A 3 39.36 -62.79 39.01
N PRO A 4 39.11 -62.94 37.69
CA PRO A 4 39.92 -62.30 36.66
C PRO A 4 39.54 -60.84 36.36
N SER A 5 40.52 -60.10 35.85
CA SER A 5 40.43 -58.70 35.44
C SER A 5 39.79 -58.50 34.06
N VAL A 6 39.13 -57.35 33.90
CA VAL A 6 38.55 -56.86 32.62
C VAL A 6 39.65 -56.59 31.60
N LYS A 7 39.40 -56.88 30.31
CA LYS A 7 40.20 -56.40 29.17
C LYS A 7 39.33 -55.62 28.20
N LEU A 8 39.53 -54.31 28.16
CA LEU A 8 39.11 -53.43 27.07
C LEU A 8 40.26 -53.31 26.07
N SER A 9 40.00 -53.56 24.79
CA SER A 9 40.96 -53.38 23.70
C SER A 9 40.40 -52.40 22.68
N LEU A 10 40.96 -51.19 22.65
CA LEU A 10 40.78 -50.24 21.54
C LEU A 10 41.58 -50.74 20.35
N GLU A 11 40.90 -51.12 19.27
CA GLU A 11 41.55 -51.59 18.04
C GLU A 11 42.03 -50.39 17.21
N SER A 12 43.28 -50.45 16.73
CA SER A 12 43.89 -49.36 15.95
C SER A 12 43.31 -49.28 14.53
N LEU A 13 43.19 -48.06 14.01
CA LEU A 13 42.93 -47.83 12.58
C LEU A 13 43.95 -48.61 11.73
N GLN A 14 43.47 -49.46 10.82
CA GLN A 14 44.33 -50.29 9.99
C GLN A 14 44.99 -49.45 8.89
N GLU A 15 46.29 -49.20 9.04
CA GLU A 15 47.12 -48.57 8.01
C GLU A 15 47.34 -49.52 6.81
N HIS A 16 47.68 -48.93 5.66
CA HIS A 16 47.83 -49.66 4.40
C HIS A 16 48.98 -50.67 4.45
N LYS A 17 48.67 -51.96 4.26
CA LYS A 17 49.67 -53.02 4.15
C LYS A 17 50.19 -53.11 2.71
N VAL A 18 51.51 -53.10 2.52
CA VAL A 18 52.14 -53.38 1.22
C VAL A 18 51.85 -54.84 0.83
N GLN A 19 51.44 -55.06 -0.42
CA GLN A 19 51.17 -56.38 -0.97
C GLN A 19 52.38 -56.94 -1.73
N GLU A 20 53.04 -56.10 -2.54
CA GLU A 20 54.26 -56.43 -3.28
C GLU A 20 55.03 -55.14 -3.62
N ILE A 21 56.34 -55.26 -3.84
CA ILE A 21 57.21 -54.17 -4.31
C ILE A 21 57.88 -54.62 -5.61
N SER A 22 57.66 -53.88 -6.69
CA SER A 22 58.22 -54.16 -8.01
C SER A 22 59.74 -53.91 -8.04
N LEU A 23 60.47 -54.58 -8.95
CA LEU A 23 61.93 -54.43 -9.09
C LEU A 23 62.39 -53.00 -9.47
N ASP A 24 61.49 -52.17 -10.00
CA ASP A 24 61.72 -50.73 -10.23
C ASP A 24 61.47 -49.84 -8.98
N GLY A 25 61.22 -50.43 -7.81
CA GLY A 25 61.06 -49.75 -6.52
C GLY A 25 59.68 -49.17 -6.22
N LEU A 26 58.65 -49.53 -7.00
CA LEU A 26 57.26 -49.08 -6.80
C LEU A 26 56.47 -50.07 -5.91
N GLU A 27 55.95 -49.58 -4.79
CA GLU A 27 55.15 -50.37 -3.84
C GLU A 27 53.66 -50.41 -4.24
N THR A 28 53.04 -51.59 -4.19
CA THR A 28 51.59 -51.76 -4.41
C THR A 28 50.92 -52.16 -3.10
N TYR A 29 49.98 -51.34 -2.62
CA TYR A 29 49.31 -51.52 -1.32
C TYR A 29 47.96 -52.24 -1.45
N THR A 30 47.63 -53.07 -0.47
CA THR A 30 46.28 -53.64 -0.34
C THR A 30 45.29 -52.56 0.10
N LYS A 31 44.12 -52.49 -0.56
CA LYS A 31 43.05 -51.56 -0.20
C LYS A 31 42.33 -52.03 1.08
N PRO A 32 42.04 -51.16 2.06
CA PRO A 32 41.27 -51.54 3.25
C PRO A 32 39.83 -51.93 2.89
N LEU A 33 39.28 -52.88 3.65
CA LEU A 33 37.92 -53.40 3.49
C LEU A 33 36.89 -52.29 3.75
N SER A 34 35.84 -52.26 2.92
CA SER A 34 34.70 -51.36 3.11
C SER A 34 33.91 -51.71 4.37
N MET A 35 33.25 -50.72 4.99
CA MET A 35 32.37 -50.96 6.15
C MET A 35 31.30 -52.02 5.88
N ALA A 36 30.79 -52.10 4.64
CA ALA A 36 29.84 -53.13 4.22
C ALA A 36 30.46 -54.54 4.16
N GLU A 37 31.73 -54.65 3.74
CA GLU A 37 32.47 -55.92 3.67
C GLU A 37 32.88 -56.39 5.07
N ASN A 38 33.21 -55.45 5.97
CA ASN A 38 33.49 -55.76 7.37
C ASN A 38 32.22 -56.21 8.11
N LEU A 39 31.08 -55.55 7.87
CA LEU A 39 29.76 -56.00 8.33
C LEU A 39 29.39 -57.39 7.77
N ALA A 40 29.64 -57.65 6.48
CA ALA A 40 29.38 -58.97 5.90
C ALA A 40 30.26 -60.06 6.54
N LYS A 41 31.55 -59.79 6.79
CA LYS A 41 32.45 -60.70 7.52
C LYS A 41 31.99 -60.97 8.95
N LEU A 42 31.42 -59.98 9.63
CA LEU A 42 30.87 -60.14 10.97
C LEU A 42 29.53 -60.89 10.94
N ALA A 43 28.65 -60.60 10.00
CA ALA A 43 27.37 -61.30 9.84
C ALA A 43 27.57 -62.79 9.50
N HIS A 44 28.54 -63.13 8.64
CA HIS A 44 28.90 -64.52 8.35
C HIS A 44 29.55 -65.28 9.53
N LYS A 45 29.87 -64.60 10.64
CA LYS A 45 30.32 -65.24 11.89
C LYS A 45 29.19 -65.52 12.89
N ILE A 46 27.96 -65.03 12.64
CA ILE A 46 26.84 -65.25 13.56
C ILE A 46 26.06 -66.48 13.11
N ASP A 47 26.28 -67.58 13.84
CA ASP A 47 25.46 -68.79 13.71
C ASP A 47 24.19 -68.62 14.56
N PHE A 48 23.03 -68.57 13.89
CA PHE A 48 21.72 -68.42 14.52
C PHE A 48 20.97 -69.76 14.71
N ALA A 49 21.61 -70.90 14.44
CA ALA A 49 20.95 -72.22 14.39
C ALA A 49 21.11 -73.09 15.66
N SER A 50 21.70 -72.57 16.75
CA SER A 50 22.07 -73.39 17.93
C SER A 50 21.58 -72.86 19.30
N GLN A 51 20.29 -72.56 19.40
CA GLN A 51 19.46 -72.52 20.63
C GLN A 51 18.00 -72.34 20.18
N SER A 52 17.08 -73.31 20.21
CA SER A 52 16.87 -74.35 21.23
C SER A 52 16.17 -75.64 20.72
N THR A 53 16.75 -76.79 21.03
CA THR A 53 16.19 -78.16 21.15
C THR A 53 17.15 -78.94 22.05
N ASP A 54 16.80 -79.87 22.95
CA ASP A 54 15.56 -80.25 23.67
C ASP A 54 16.00 -80.61 25.12
N ALA A 55 15.19 -80.97 26.12
CA ALA A 55 13.77 -81.33 26.25
C ALA A 55 13.23 -80.69 27.57
N GLU A 56 12.19 -81.12 28.30
CA GLU A 56 11.27 -82.27 28.24
C GLU A 56 9.93 -81.84 28.92
N SER A 57 8.80 -82.43 28.54
CA SER A 57 7.50 -82.27 29.21
C SER A 57 6.86 -83.65 29.37
N PRO A 58 6.08 -83.91 30.43
CA PRO A 58 4.63 -83.63 30.42
C PRO A 58 4.11 -83.22 31.84
N GLU A 59 2.83 -83.05 32.21
CA GLU A 59 1.51 -83.41 31.64
C GLU A 59 0.50 -82.23 31.72
N LYS A 60 -0.75 -82.49 31.28
CA LYS A 60 -1.88 -81.54 31.25
C LYS A 60 -2.49 -81.33 32.63
N GLU A 61 -3.00 -80.12 32.90
CA GLU A 61 -4.43 -79.88 33.20
C GLU A 61 -4.73 -78.36 33.28
N THR A 62 -5.95 -77.98 32.91
CA THR A 62 -6.60 -76.67 33.17
C THR A 62 -7.89 -76.96 33.97
N PRO A 63 -8.53 -76.01 34.70
CA PRO A 63 -8.54 -74.56 34.46
C PRO A 63 -8.62 -73.65 35.74
N GLU A 64 -8.98 -72.37 35.54
CA GLU A 64 -9.52 -71.37 36.50
C GLU A 64 -8.54 -70.81 37.56
N THR A 65 -8.18 -69.52 37.55
CA THR A 65 -9.04 -68.39 38.01
C THR A 65 -8.46 -67.00 37.63
N GLU A 66 -9.11 -65.93 38.10
CA GLU A 66 -9.14 -64.58 37.53
C GLU A 66 -7.98 -63.62 37.92
N ASP A 67 -8.01 -62.45 37.28
CA ASP A 67 -7.38 -61.16 37.63
C ASP A 67 -5.85 -61.01 37.70
N LYS A 68 -5.32 -60.30 36.69
CA LYS A 68 -4.45 -59.14 36.93
C LYS A 68 -4.40 -58.14 35.78
N GLU A 69 -4.52 -56.87 36.15
CA GLU A 69 -4.40 -55.71 35.28
C GLU A 69 -2.96 -55.52 34.75
N GLY A 70 -2.82 -54.79 33.65
CA GLY A 70 -1.70 -53.83 33.56
C GLY A 70 -0.35 -54.28 32.99
N THR A 71 -0.29 -55.17 32.00
CA THR A 71 0.87 -55.23 31.10
C THR A 71 0.47 -55.24 29.62
N THR A 72 0.32 -54.05 29.04
CA THR A 72 0.34 -53.91 27.57
C THR A 72 1.74 -54.26 27.08
N SER A 73 1.90 -55.45 26.50
CA SER A 73 3.14 -55.82 25.82
C SER A 73 3.42 -54.80 24.71
N PHE A 74 4.69 -54.43 24.55
CA PHE A 74 5.13 -53.52 23.50
C PHE A 74 4.95 -54.21 22.13
N GLN A 75 3.77 -54.05 21.54
CA GLN A 75 3.59 -54.34 20.13
C GLN A 75 4.47 -53.39 19.34
N GLN A 76 5.50 -53.93 18.68
CA GLN A 76 6.09 -53.25 17.54
C GLN A 76 4.96 -52.82 16.59
N PRO A 77 5.03 -51.64 15.95
CA PRO A 77 3.99 -51.19 15.04
C PRO A 77 3.97 -52.10 13.81
N GLN A 78 3.21 -53.19 13.89
CA GLN A 78 2.91 -54.06 12.77
C GLN A 78 2.34 -53.17 11.67
N TRP A 79 2.95 -53.23 10.49
CA TRP A 79 2.46 -52.47 9.35
C TRP A 79 0.99 -52.88 9.15
N PRO A 80 0.01 -51.96 9.06
CA PRO A 80 -1.41 -52.31 9.07
C PRO A 80 -1.82 -53.31 7.97
N TRP A 81 -0.99 -53.42 6.95
CA TRP A 81 -1.16 -54.29 5.80
C TRP A 81 -0.27 -55.55 5.83
N ASP A 82 0.52 -55.82 6.88
CA ASP A 82 1.37 -57.03 6.95
C ASP A 82 0.53 -58.30 7.05
N SER A 83 -0.57 -58.29 7.83
CA SER A 83 -1.52 -59.41 7.87
C SER A 83 -2.10 -59.70 6.48
N VAL A 84 -2.54 -58.64 5.77
CA VAL A 84 -3.09 -58.75 4.41
C VAL A 84 -2.02 -59.22 3.41
N ARG A 85 -0.80 -58.66 3.48
CA ARG A 85 0.36 -59.06 2.67
C ARG A 85 0.69 -60.54 2.87
N ASN A 86 0.69 -61.02 4.10
CA ASN A 86 1.05 -62.40 4.42
C ASN A 86 -0.06 -63.37 3.97
N GLN A 87 -1.33 -63.03 4.17
CA GLN A 87 -2.46 -63.82 3.66
C GLN A 87 -2.50 -63.87 2.12
N VAL A 88 -2.27 -62.75 1.44
CA VAL A 88 -2.21 -62.70 -0.03
C VAL A 88 -1.00 -63.46 -0.57
N ARG A 89 0.15 -63.42 0.11
CA ARG A 89 1.33 -64.23 -0.24
C ARG A 89 1.05 -65.73 -0.06
N ALA A 90 0.43 -66.14 1.05
CA ALA A 90 0.06 -67.53 1.28
C ALA A 90 -0.90 -68.06 0.21
N ALA A 91 -1.98 -67.32 -0.06
CA ALA A 91 -2.93 -67.66 -1.12
C ALA A 91 -2.29 -67.70 -2.52
N LEU A 92 -1.33 -66.80 -2.81
CA LEU A 92 -0.56 -66.84 -4.04
C LEU A 92 0.32 -68.08 -4.12
N THR A 93 1.03 -68.46 -3.05
CA THR A 93 1.85 -69.67 -3.03
C THR A 93 1.01 -70.94 -3.20
N GLU A 94 -0.16 -71.03 -2.55
CA GLU A 94 -1.10 -72.14 -2.74
C GLU A 94 -1.61 -72.24 -4.19
N MET A 95 -1.97 -71.10 -4.80
CA MET A 95 -2.42 -71.05 -6.19
C MET A 95 -1.30 -71.32 -7.20
N SER A 96 -0.06 -70.90 -6.91
CA SER A 96 1.11 -71.25 -7.72
C SER A 96 1.39 -72.75 -7.65
N VAL A 97 1.41 -73.36 -6.46
CA VAL A 97 1.58 -74.81 -6.32
C VAL A 97 0.46 -75.58 -7.05
N LEU A 98 -0.80 -75.14 -6.94
CA LEU A 98 -1.90 -75.73 -7.70
C LEU A 98 -1.71 -75.56 -9.22
N SER A 99 -1.25 -74.40 -9.68
CA SER A 99 -0.90 -74.16 -11.08
C SER A 99 0.19 -75.10 -11.56
N ASP A 100 1.25 -75.29 -10.77
CA ASP A 100 2.39 -76.15 -11.12
C ASP A 100 1.94 -77.62 -11.19
N ILE A 101 1.16 -78.10 -10.21
CA ILE A 101 0.53 -79.44 -10.26
C ILE A 101 -0.34 -79.60 -11.51
N LEU A 102 -1.14 -78.58 -11.87
CA LEU A 102 -1.96 -78.62 -13.08
C LEU A 102 -1.15 -78.58 -14.39
N HIS A 103 0.04 -77.97 -14.40
CA HIS A 103 0.96 -78.01 -15.55
C HIS A 103 1.66 -79.38 -15.66
N ILE A 104 2.00 -80.01 -14.54
CA ILE A 104 2.62 -81.35 -14.48
C ILE A 104 1.61 -82.45 -14.86
N ALA A 105 0.34 -82.30 -14.46
CA ALA A 105 -0.72 -83.27 -14.71
C ALA A 105 -1.44 -83.10 -16.07
N ARG A 106 -1.38 -81.92 -16.71
CA ARG A 106 -1.94 -81.72 -18.05
C ARG A 106 -0.93 -82.09 -19.14
N PRO A 107 -1.33 -82.82 -20.20
CA PRO A 107 -0.46 -83.08 -21.35
C PRO A 107 -0.30 -81.82 -22.21
N ALA A 108 0.62 -80.94 -21.81
CA ALA A 108 1.03 -79.79 -22.61
C ALA A 108 1.97 -80.25 -23.75
N ASN A 109 1.43 -80.38 -24.96
CA ASN A 109 2.13 -80.71 -26.20
C ASN A 109 2.86 -82.07 -26.25
N LYS A 110 2.09 -83.14 -26.51
CA LYS A 110 2.52 -84.44 -27.07
C LYS A 110 3.53 -85.30 -26.28
N GLU A 111 4.17 -84.80 -25.23
CA GLU A 111 4.91 -85.64 -24.27
C GLU A 111 3.95 -86.21 -23.22
N GLN A 112 4.30 -87.36 -22.63
CA GLN A 112 3.44 -88.00 -21.62
C GLN A 112 3.37 -87.16 -20.34
N PRO A 113 2.21 -87.11 -19.65
CA PRO A 113 2.08 -86.34 -18.43
C PRO A 113 3.04 -86.87 -17.35
N TYR A 114 3.80 -85.96 -16.74
CA TYR A 114 4.77 -86.29 -15.69
C TYR A 114 4.10 -86.78 -14.39
N MET A 115 2.80 -86.55 -14.23
CA MET A 115 1.97 -87.09 -13.16
C MET A 115 0.66 -87.64 -13.72
N VAL A 116 0.37 -88.92 -13.50
CA VAL A 116 -0.90 -89.56 -13.87
C VAL A 116 -1.83 -89.49 -12.66
N LEU A 117 -2.98 -88.83 -12.83
CA LEU A 117 -4.05 -88.80 -11.83
C LEU A 117 -4.97 -90.01 -12.06
N ASP A 118 -4.78 -91.05 -11.25
CA ASP A 118 -5.58 -92.27 -11.32
C ASP A 118 -7.00 -92.02 -10.77
N PRO A 119 -8.09 -92.40 -11.48
CA PRO A 119 -9.46 -92.10 -11.05
C PRO A 119 -9.90 -93.01 -9.90
N VAL A 120 -9.52 -92.63 -8.68
CA VAL A 120 -10.05 -93.25 -7.46
C VAL A 120 -11.58 -93.05 -7.40
N SER A 121 -12.30 -94.12 -7.10
CA SER A 121 -13.76 -94.09 -6.97
C SER A 121 -14.20 -93.02 -5.99
N VAL A 122 -15.13 -92.16 -6.40
CA VAL A 122 -15.76 -91.17 -5.52
C VAL A 122 -16.55 -91.92 -4.44
N GLU A 123 -15.96 -92.08 -3.25
CA GLU A 123 -16.74 -92.33 -2.05
C GLU A 123 -17.76 -91.19 -1.95
N GLY A 124 -19.04 -91.54 -1.93
CA GLY A 124 -20.11 -90.55 -2.01
C GLY A 124 -20.09 -89.65 -0.78
N ASN A 125 -19.49 -88.46 -0.90
CA ASN A 125 -19.43 -87.41 0.11
C ASN A 125 -20.77 -87.34 0.85
N ALA A 126 -20.76 -87.72 2.12
CA ALA A 126 -21.99 -87.91 2.87
C ALA A 126 -22.83 -86.62 2.85
N PRO A 127 -24.16 -86.68 2.61
CA PRO A 127 -24.99 -85.48 2.40
C PRO A 127 -24.96 -84.49 3.58
N LYS A 128 -24.54 -84.95 4.76
CA LYS A 128 -24.26 -84.12 5.95
C LYS A 128 -23.14 -83.09 5.73
N GLN A 129 -22.08 -83.43 5.00
CA GLN A 129 -20.96 -82.50 4.71
C GLN A 129 -21.38 -81.37 3.76
N TYR A 130 -22.12 -81.69 2.70
CA TYR A 130 -22.67 -80.66 1.80
C TYR A 130 -23.68 -79.74 2.50
N ALA A 131 -24.56 -80.30 3.34
CA ALA A 131 -25.49 -79.51 4.13
C ALA A 131 -24.74 -78.56 5.10
N MET A 132 -23.69 -79.03 5.76
CA MET A 132 -22.84 -78.23 6.65
C MET A 132 -22.14 -77.09 5.90
N GLN A 133 -21.51 -77.36 4.76
CA GLN A 133 -20.86 -76.32 3.93
C GLN A 133 -21.85 -75.24 3.45
N ILE A 134 -23.10 -75.59 3.14
CA ILE A 134 -24.14 -74.64 2.74
C ILE A 134 -24.56 -73.77 3.94
N VAL A 135 -24.71 -74.36 5.12
CA VAL A 135 -25.03 -73.62 6.36
C VAL A 135 -23.90 -72.66 6.75
N GLU A 136 -22.64 -73.10 6.63
CA GLU A 136 -21.46 -72.26 6.87
C GLU A 136 -21.36 -71.10 5.88
N LYS A 137 -21.59 -71.35 4.58
CA LYS A 137 -21.68 -70.28 3.56
C LYS A 137 -22.83 -69.31 3.85
N LYS A 138 -23.99 -69.79 4.30
CA LYS A 138 -25.10 -68.91 4.71
C LYS A 138 -24.69 -68.02 5.89
N LYS A 139 -24.10 -68.60 6.94
CA LYS A 139 -23.67 -67.89 8.15
C LYS A 139 -22.55 -66.88 7.87
N SER A 140 -21.60 -67.20 7.00
CA SER A 140 -20.52 -66.27 6.62
C SER A 140 -21.05 -65.13 5.73
N LEU A 141 -21.99 -65.41 4.80
CA LEU A 141 -22.68 -64.37 4.03
C LEU A 141 -23.53 -63.45 4.90
N GLU A 142 -24.26 -63.99 5.88
CA GLU A 142 -25.04 -63.22 6.85
C GLU A 142 -24.14 -62.35 7.74
N THR A 143 -22.98 -62.88 8.16
CA THR A 143 -21.96 -62.12 8.90
C THR A 143 -21.35 -61.00 8.04
N ALA A 144 -21.00 -61.29 6.78
CA ALA A 144 -20.51 -60.28 5.84
C ALA A 144 -21.58 -59.21 5.56
N ALA A 145 -22.84 -59.59 5.40
CA ALA A 145 -23.95 -58.66 5.22
C ALA A 145 -24.16 -57.78 6.45
N SER A 146 -24.04 -58.31 7.67
CA SER A 146 -24.13 -57.52 8.90
C SER A 146 -22.94 -56.55 9.05
N ILE A 147 -21.72 -56.96 8.69
CA ILE A 147 -20.53 -56.09 8.67
C ILE A 147 -20.67 -54.99 7.61
N LEU A 148 -21.13 -55.31 6.40
CA LEU A 148 -21.37 -54.34 5.34
C LEU A 148 -22.51 -53.39 5.69
N THR A 149 -23.58 -53.87 6.32
CA THR A 149 -24.70 -53.03 6.78
C THR A 149 -24.29 -52.17 7.98
N SER A 150 -23.49 -52.68 8.91
CA SER A 150 -22.91 -51.93 10.02
C SER A 150 -21.92 -50.87 9.54
N GLY A 151 -21.05 -51.22 8.59
CA GLY A 151 -20.13 -50.30 7.93
C GLY A 151 -20.87 -49.23 7.12
N ALA A 152 -21.88 -49.62 6.34
CA ALA A 152 -22.76 -48.71 5.62
C ALA A 152 -23.55 -47.81 6.59
N ASN A 153 -24.02 -48.32 7.73
CA ASN A 153 -24.67 -47.54 8.77
C ASN A 153 -23.70 -46.60 9.49
N ARG A 154 -22.44 -46.98 9.71
CA ARG A 154 -21.39 -46.09 10.25
C ARG A 154 -21.00 -45.01 9.25
N MET A 155 -20.89 -45.34 7.97
CA MET A 155 -20.70 -44.36 6.88
C MET A 155 -21.94 -43.47 6.68
N LEU A 156 -23.13 -44.03 6.86
CA LEU A 156 -24.39 -43.30 6.87
C LEU A 156 -24.58 -42.55 8.18
N GLN A 157 -23.91 -42.84 9.29
CA GLN A 157 -23.90 -42.00 10.50
C GLN A 157 -22.83 -40.91 10.39
N SER A 158 -21.71 -41.18 9.72
CA SER A 158 -20.73 -40.15 9.39
C SER A 158 -21.27 -39.14 8.37
N LYS A 159 -22.19 -39.56 7.49
CA LYS A 159 -22.99 -38.74 6.55
C LYS A 159 -24.33 -38.22 7.08
N ARG A 160 -25.10 -38.99 7.86
CA ARG A 160 -26.37 -38.60 8.54
C ARG A 160 -26.11 -38.03 9.94
N PHE A 161 -24.94 -37.46 10.16
CA PHE A 161 -24.77 -36.35 11.10
C PHE A 161 -25.48 -35.12 10.48
N GLY A 162 -26.80 -35.25 10.31
CA GLY A 162 -27.62 -34.56 9.31
C GLY A 162 -29.03 -35.15 9.12
N VAL A 163 -29.39 -36.26 9.81
CA VAL A 163 -30.79 -36.70 9.94
C VAL A 163 -31.10 -37.15 11.40
N SER A 164 -30.73 -36.30 12.36
CA SER A 164 -31.45 -36.16 13.62
C SER A 164 -31.81 -34.69 13.75
N ALA A 165 -33.08 -34.42 14.05
CA ALA A 165 -33.64 -33.08 13.99
C ALA A 165 -33.00 -32.12 15.02
N GLU A 166 -33.03 -30.83 14.67
CA GLU A 166 -32.99 -29.67 15.58
C GLU A 166 -31.67 -29.19 16.22
N LYS A 167 -30.52 -29.90 16.21
CA LYS A 167 -29.34 -29.40 16.98
C LYS A 167 -27.90 -29.34 16.43
N LYS A 168 -27.47 -29.96 15.31
CA LYS A 168 -26.06 -29.79 14.84
C LYS A 168 -25.91 -29.77 13.30
N ASN A 169 -25.88 -28.57 12.69
CA ASN A 169 -25.64 -28.34 11.24
C ASN A 169 -24.15 -28.36 10.82
N ALA A 170 -23.21 -28.43 11.77
CA ALA A 170 -21.79 -28.09 11.60
C ALA A 170 -20.99 -28.80 10.48
N LYS A 171 -21.47 -29.92 9.90
CA LYS A 171 -20.76 -30.62 8.80
C LYS A 171 -21.18 -30.17 7.40
N ASP A 172 -22.46 -29.91 7.16
CA ASP A 172 -22.90 -29.28 5.91
C ASP A 172 -22.51 -27.79 5.92
N ASP A 173 -22.51 -27.16 7.11
CA ASP A 173 -21.94 -25.82 7.30
C ASP A 173 -20.44 -25.78 6.98
N PHE A 174 -19.61 -26.78 7.32
CA PHE A 174 -18.19 -26.78 6.94
C PHE A 174 -17.98 -26.66 5.43
N PHE A 175 -18.69 -27.45 4.63
CA PHE A 175 -18.57 -27.38 3.17
C PHE A 175 -19.26 -26.15 2.58
N GLY A 176 -20.35 -25.67 3.19
CA GLY A 176 -21.01 -24.42 2.83
C GLY A 176 -20.14 -23.19 3.10
N GLU A 177 -19.52 -23.09 4.27
CA GLU A 177 -18.55 -22.06 4.62
C GLU A 177 -17.29 -22.16 3.77
N LEU A 178 -16.75 -23.37 3.53
CA LEU A 178 -15.59 -23.55 2.64
C LEU A 178 -15.92 -23.10 1.19
N HIS A 179 -17.17 -23.29 0.75
CA HIS A 179 -17.66 -22.77 -0.52
C HIS A 179 -17.77 -21.23 -0.52
N ARG A 180 -18.31 -20.61 0.54
CA ARG A 180 -18.32 -19.15 0.73
C ARG A 180 -16.89 -18.58 0.76
N LEU A 181 -15.96 -19.26 1.42
CA LEU A 181 -14.56 -18.87 1.49
C LEU A 181 -13.90 -18.97 0.10
N ARG A 182 -14.20 -20.03 -0.68
CA ARG A 182 -13.74 -20.20 -2.07
C ARG A 182 -14.28 -19.14 -3.05
N MET A 183 -15.46 -18.56 -2.78
CA MET A 183 -16.02 -17.48 -3.62
C MET A 183 -15.19 -16.19 -3.53
N HIS A 184 -14.56 -15.95 -2.38
CA HIS A 184 -13.82 -14.70 -2.10
C HIS A 184 -12.29 -14.91 -2.17
N TRP A 185 -11.78 -16.04 -1.67
CA TRP A 185 -10.35 -16.36 -1.58
C TRP A 185 -9.97 -17.61 -2.38
N ARG A 186 -8.72 -17.62 -2.87
CA ARG A 186 -8.18 -18.77 -3.60
C ARG A 186 -7.70 -19.83 -2.63
N LEU A 187 -8.22 -21.05 -2.79
CA LEU A 187 -7.84 -22.22 -2.00
C LEU A 187 -7.05 -23.24 -2.84
N LYS A 188 -6.05 -23.86 -2.22
CA LYS A 188 -5.28 -24.98 -2.77
C LYS A 188 -5.11 -26.05 -1.69
N LYS A 189 -5.54 -27.29 -1.99
CA LYS A 189 -5.23 -28.45 -1.14
C LYS A 189 -3.77 -28.86 -1.36
N ILE A 190 -2.99 -28.98 -0.29
CA ILE A 190 -1.61 -29.49 -0.31
C ILE A 190 -1.50 -30.59 0.75
N GLY A 191 -1.36 -31.84 0.30
CA GLY A 191 -1.42 -33.00 1.19
C GLY A 191 -2.76 -33.08 1.91
N ASN A 192 -2.73 -33.09 3.24
CA ASN A 192 -3.92 -33.14 4.09
C ASN A 192 -4.54 -31.75 4.36
N ASN A 193 -3.82 -30.66 4.10
CA ASN A 193 -4.17 -29.33 4.58
C ASN A 193 -4.73 -28.47 3.44
N ILE A 194 -5.63 -27.54 3.76
CA ILE A 194 -6.21 -26.59 2.81
C ILE A 194 -5.57 -25.23 3.07
N LEU A 195 -4.79 -24.74 2.11
CA LEU A 195 -4.15 -23.43 2.19
C LEU A 195 -4.93 -22.41 1.35
N GLY A 196 -5.17 -21.24 1.93
CA GLY A 196 -5.67 -20.06 1.21
C GLY A 196 -4.54 -19.07 0.92
N ASP A 197 -4.75 -18.20 -0.07
CA ASP A 197 -3.82 -17.13 -0.45
C ASP A 197 -4.50 -15.75 -0.32
N LEU A 198 -3.94 -14.88 0.52
CA LEU A 198 -4.36 -13.50 0.72
C LEU A 198 -3.61 -12.51 -0.19
N SER A 199 -2.59 -12.96 -0.92
CA SER A 199 -1.69 -12.07 -1.64
C SER A 199 -2.31 -11.45 -2.89
N PHE A 200 -2.03 -10.16 -3.09
CA PHE A 200 -2.50 -9.38 -4.24
C PHE A 200 -1.77 -9.73 -5.56
N LYS A 201 -1.12 -10.90 -5.67
CA LYS A 201 -0.38 -11.34 -6.87
C LYS A 201 -1.27 -11.40 -8.11
N THR A 202 -2.55 -11.75 -7.90
CA THR A 202 -3.62 -11.73 -8.91
C THR A 202 -3.94 -10.32 -9.42
N ALA A 203 -3.76 -9.30 -8.57
CA ALA A 203 -3.91 -7.89 -8.90
C ALA A 203 -2.62 -7.26 -9.47
N GLY A 204 -1.52 -8.02 -9.58
CA GLY A 204 -0.23 -7.52 -10.07
C GLY A 204 0.73 -7.04 -8.97
N SER A 205 0.47 -7.38 -7.70
CA SER A 205 1.48 -7.23 -6.63
C SER A 205 2.74 -8.04 -6.95
N ARG A 206 3.89 -7.46 -6.62
CA ARG A 206 5.21 -8.11 -6.68
C ARG A 206 5.82 -8.29 -5.29
N PHE A 207 4.98 -8.26 -4.25
CA PHE A 207 5.43 -8.42 -2.88
C PHE A 207 5.91 -9.86 -2.63
N TRP A 208 7.00 -9.98 -1.87
CA TRP A 208 7.69 -11.24 -1.67
C TRP A 208 6.98 -12.16 -0.67
N HIS A 209 6.28 -11.57 0.31
CA HIS A 209 5.56 -12.32 1.33
C HIS A 209 4.34 -13.03 0.73
N SER A 210 4.37 -14.36 0.72
CA SER A 210 3.18 -15.18 0.45
C SER A 210 2.29 -15.16 1.69
N GLY A 211 1.27 -14.31 1.70
CA GLY A 211 0.26 -14.25 2.76
C GLY A 211 -0.67 -15.46 2.73
N THR A 212 -0.12 -16.65 2.96
CA THR A 212 -0.86 -17.91 3.00
C THR A 212 -1.43 -18.15 4.39
N PHE A 213 -2.68 -18.58 4.44
CA PHE A 213 -3.36 -19.02 5.67
C PHE A 213 -3.77 -20.48 5.56
N GLU A 214 -4.01 -21.11 6.69
CA GLU A 214 -4.46 -22.49 6.76
C GLU A 214 -5.93 -22.56 7.18
N VAL A 215 -6.69 -23.46 6.54
CA VAL A 215 -8.09 -23.75 6.86
C VAL A 215 -8.17 -25.18 7.38
N ALA A 216 -8.54 -25.29 8.66
CA ALA A 216 -8.86 -26.54 9.33
C ALA A 216 -10.37 -26.60 9.64
N LYS A 217 -10.88 -27.80 9.94
CA LYS A 217 -12.21 -27.94 10.54
C LYS A 217 -12.09 -27.64 12.03
N SER A 218 -12.98 -26.80 12.57
CA SER A 218 -13.09 -26.58 14.02
C SER A 218 -13.32 -27.89 14.75
N THR A 219 -12.67 -28.07 15.89
CA THR A 219 -12.94 -29.20 16.79
C THR A 219 -14.26 -28.96 17.51
N ASP A 220 -14.93 -30.03 17.95
CA ASP A 220 -16.25 -29.90 18.57
C ASP A 220 -16.17 -29.13 19.92
N GLN A 221 -15.00 -29.13 20.58
CA GLN A 221 -14.69 -28.29 21.77
C GLN A 221 -14.66 -26.79 21.45
N GLU A 222 -14.03 -26.40 20.34
CA GLU A 222 -13.95 -24.97 19.92
C GLU A 222 -15.32 -24.40 19.53
N ILE A 223 -16.22 -25.26 19.06
CA ILE A 223 -17.60 -24.88 18.73
C ILE A 223 -18.39 -24.65 20.02
N GLU A 224 -18.23 -25.52 21.02
CA GLU A 224 -18.90 -25.39 22.33
C GLU A 224 -18.38 -24.15 23.11
N GLU A 225 -17.08 -23.86 23.09
CA GLU A 225 -16.51 -22.61 23.64
C GLU A 225 -16.99 -21.33 22.92
N ALA A 226 -17.24 -21.39 21.61
CA ALA A 226 -17.74 -20.25 20.84
C ALA A 226 -19.21 -19.96 21.13
N GLU A 227 -20.03 -21.00 21.29
CA GLU A 227 -21.45 -20.88 21.69
C GLU A 227 -21.58 -20.29 23.11
N GLU A 228 -20.73 -20.69 24.06
CA GLU A 228 -20.70 -20.10 25.43
C GLU A 228 -20.36 -18.61 25.45
N LYS A 229 -19.52 -18.14 24.50
CA LYS A 229 -19.15 -16.74 24.34
C LYS A 229 -20.17 -15.91 23.53
N GLY A 230 -21.23 -16.52 23.00
CA GLY A 230 -22.22 -15.83 22.17
C GLY A 230 -21.73 -15.45 20.76
N ILE A 231 -20.66 -16.10 20.28
CA ILE A 231 -20.11 -15.93 18.93
C ILE A 231 -20.85 -16.90 17.99
N PRO A 232 -21.23 -16.52 16.75
CA PRO A 232 -21.84 -17.46 15.82
C PRO A 232 -20.90 -18.65 15.56
N PRO A 233 -21.35 -19.91 15.77
CA PRO A 233 -20.49 -21.08 15.70
C PRO A 233 -19.93 -21.27 14.27
N CYS A 234 -18.62 -21.06 14.12
CA CYS A 234 -17.92 -21.19 12.85
C CYS A 234 -17.38 -22.63 12.69
N ALA A 235 -17.79 -23.31 11.62
CA ALA A 235 -17.32 -24.66 11.32
C ALA A 235 -15.88 -24.67 10.76
N LEU A 236 -15.41 -23.52 10.24
CA LEU A 236 -14.04 -23.29 9.80
C LEU A 236 -13.16 -22.67 10.90
N ARG A 237 -12.01 -23.31 11.17
CA ARG A 237 -10.89 -22.72 11.91
C ARG A 237 -9.87 -22.18 10.91
N VAL A 238 -9.65 -20.86 10.94
CA VAL A 238 -8.69 -20.17 10.07
C VAL A 238 -7.45 -19.75 10.86
N THR A 239 -6.32 -20.37 10.55
CA THR A 239 -5.02 -20.08 11.18
C THR A 239 -4.24 -19.09 10.31
N ILE A 240 -4.04 -17.88 10.84
CA ILE A 240 -3.33 -16.77 10.18
C ILE A 240 -1.93 -16.65 10.83
N PRO A 241 -0.84 -16.53 10.05
CA PRO A 241 0.50 -16.28 10.60
C PRO A 241 0.54 -15.06 11.53
N SER A 242 1.34 -15.12 12.59
CA SER A 242 1.49 -14.02 13.58
C SER A 242 1.74 -12.65 12.94
N ASP A 243 2.53 -12.62 11.87
CA ASP A 243 2.89 -11.40 11.14
C ASP A 243 1.69 -10.71 10.45
N LEU A 244 0.56 -11.41 10.27
CA LEU A 244 -0.64 -10.90 9.61
C LEU A 244 -1.84 -10.78 10.56
N GLN A 245 -1.65 -11.05 11.85
CA GLN A 245 -2.68 -10.86 12.88
C GLN A 245 -2.82 -9.38 13.26
N GLY A 246 -3.99 -9.01 13.77
CA GLY A 246 -4.29 -7.63 14.17
C GLY A 246 -4.69 -6.73 12.99
N THR A 247 -4.56 -5.41 13.20
CA THR A 247 -4.91 -4.40 12.19
C THR A 247 -3.68 -3.56 11.83
N SER A 248 -3.65 -2.99 10.63
CA SER A 248 -2.60 -2.04 10.24
C SER A 248 -3.17 -0.90 9.43
N TYR A 249 -2.57 0.27 9.58
CA TYR A 249 -2.83 1.44 8.76
C TYR A 249 -1.55 2.25 8.57
N ILE A 250 -1.57 3.13 7.57
CA ILE A 250 -0.47 4.05 7.30
C ILE A 250 -0.89 5.44 7.73
N GLN A 251 -0.10 6.02 8.63
CA GLN A 251 -0.27 7.37 9.12
C GLN A 251 0.61 8.31 8.30
N VAL A 252 0.04 9.39 7.77
CA VAL A 252 0.76 10.40 6.97
C VAL A 252 0.60 11.75 7.63
N LEU A 253 1.71 12.27 8.13
CA LEU A 253 1.81 13.55 8.82
C LEU A 253 2.70 14.51 8.02
N ILE A 254 2.25 15.76 7.93
CA ILE A 254 3.06 16.87 7.43
C ILE A 254 3.35 17.76 8.64
N GLN A 255 4.62 17.86 9.02
CA GLN A 255 5.05 18.63 10.17
C GLN A 255 5.82 19.87 9.71
N GLU A 256 5.31 21.05 10.09
CA GLU A 256 5.99 22.33 9.90
C GLU A 256 6.80 22.64 11.17
N GLY A 257 8.13 22.74 11.05
CA GLY A 257 9.07 22.98 12.14
C GLY A 257 10.34 22.13 12.06
N GLN A 258 11.36 22.49 12.85
CA GLN A 258 12.43 21.54 13.21
C GLN A 258 11.88 20.60 14.29
N ALA A 259 11.26 19.51 13.85
CA ALA A 259 10.87 18.44 14.76
C ALA A 259 12.12 17.68 15.21
N ASP A 260 12.33 17.61 16.53
CA ASP A 260 13.28 16.65 17.09
C ASP A 260 12.86 15.23 16.68
N ILE A 261 13.83 14.43 16.23
CA ILE A 261 13.63 13.05 15.77
C ILE A 261 12.96 12.19 16.86
N ALA A 262 13.11 12.56 18.13
CA ALA A 262 12.48 11.92 19.28
C ALA A 262 10.97 12.25 19.45
N SER A 263 10.46 13.35 18.89
CA SER A 263 9.07 13.78 19.05
C SER A 263 8.07 13.01 18.16
N ALA A 264 8.56 12.23 17.19
CA ALA A 264 7.76 11.35 16.34
C ALA A 264 7.34 10.03 17.03
N LEU A 265 7.56 9.90 18.34
CA LEU A 265 7.22 8.68 19.08
C LEU A 265 5.73 8.60 19.46
N LEU A 266 4.92 8.23 18.46
CA LEU A 266 3.68 7.44 18.59
C LEU A 266 2.59 7.98 19.55
N GLN A 267 1.75 8.89 19.04
CA GLN A 267 0.32 8.89 19.41
C GLN A 267 -0.45 8.11 18.35
N ASN A 268 -0.72 6.82 18.63
CA ASN A 268 -1.49 5.94 17.75
C ASN A 268 -2.99 6.24 17.90
N PRO A 269 -3.69 6.76 16.87
CA PRO A 269 -5.15 6.71 16.85
C PRO A 269 -5.61 5.25 16.73
N SER A 270 -6.38 4.77 17.71
CA SER A 270 -7.06 3.47 17.63
C SER A 270 -8.14 3.52 16.53
N ARG A 271 -7.97 2.74 15.47
CA ARG A 271 -9.06 2.42 14.54
C ARG A 271 -9.86 1.23 15.07
N SER A 272 -10.99 0.93 14.45
CA SER A 272 -11.83 -0.23 14.78
C SER A 272 -11.00 -1.52 14.85
N HIS A 273 -10.87 -2.08 16.06
CA HIS A 273 -10.19 -3.35 16.28
C HIS A 273 -11.08 -4.48 15.77
N VAL A 274 -10.50 -5.42 15.02
CA VAL A 274 -11.13 -6.70 14.70
C VAL A 274 -10.77 -7.66 15.83
N SER A 275 -11.78 -8.13 16.58
CA SER A 275 -11.57 -9.07 17.68
C SER A 275 -10.89 -10.35 17.20
N ALA A 276 -10.09 -11.00 18.05
CA ALA A 276 -9.55 -12.33 17.77
C ALA A 276 -10.69 -13.36 17.53
N ASP A 277 -11.82 -13.13 18.19
CA ASP A 277 -13.06 -13.92 18.13
C ASP A 277 -14.02 -13.45 17.01
N ALA A 278 -13.60 -12.53 16.13
CA ALA A 278 -14.39 -12.09 14.99
C ALA A 278 -14.56 -13.18 13.92
N HIS A 279 -15.61 -13.08 13.11
CA HIS A 279 -15.89 -14.03 12.03
C HIS A 279 -14.69 -14.15 11.08
N TRP A 280 -14.43 -15.36 10.57
CA TRP A 280 -13.23 -15.64 9.79
C TRP A 280 -13.07 -14.72 8.57
N GLN A 281 -14.17 -14.23 7.99
CA GLN A 281 -14.15 -13.27 6.89
C GLN A 281 -13.49 -11.94 7.30
N GLU A 282 -13.93 -11.32 8.39
CA GLU A 282 -13.37 -10.04 8.89
C GLU A 282 -11.89 -10.18 9.26
N ARG A 283 -11.51 -11.33 9.82
CA ARG A 283 -10.11 -11.66 10.13
C ARG A 283 -9.23 -11.78 8.89
N LEU A 284 -9.74 -12.37 7.80
CA LEU A 284 -9.03 -12.45 6.52
C LEU A 284 -8.95 -11.08 5.82
N GLU A 285 -10.00 -10.27 5.88
CA GLU A 285 -10.01 -8.89 5.35
C GLU A 285 -9.02 -8.00 6.13
N ALA A 286 -8.96 -8.12 7.45
CA ALA A 286 -7.96 -7.46 8.28
C ALA A 286 -6.53 -7.88 7.89
N ALA A 287 -6.27 -9.19 7.78
CA ALA A 287 -4.97 -9.72 7.37
C ALA A 287 -4.56 -9.28 5.95
N GLN A 288 -5.52 -9.13 5.02
CA GLN A 288 -5.28 -8.53 3.70
C GLN A 288 -4.88 -7.05 3.80
N ASN A 289 -5.54 -6.28 4.67
CA ASN A 289 -5.16 -4.88 4.91
C ASN A 289 -3.77 -4.77 5.57
N VAL A 290 -3.41 -5.67 6.49
CA VAL A 290 -2.04 -5.78 7.04
C VAL A 290 -1.03 -6.02 5.91
N LEU A 291 -1.29 -6.99 5.03
CA LEU A 291 -0.42 -7.33 3.91
C LEU A 291 -0.28 -6.16 2.92
N PHE A 292 -1.38 -5.46 2.62
CA PHE A 292 -1.39 -4.28 1.74
C PHE A 292 -0.55 -3.13 2.32
N CYS A 293 -0.71 -2.83 3.62
CA CYS A 293 0.08 -1.79 4.29
C CYS A 293 1.56 -2.15 4.38
N LYS A 294 1.90 -3.43 4.59
CA LYS A 294 3.29 -3.93 4.57
C LYS A 294 3.92 -3.85 3.18
N GLU A 295 3.18 -4.21 2.12
CA GLU A 295 3.65 -4.02 0.73
C GLU A 295 3.91 -2.54 0.43
N LEU A 296 2.95 -1.68 0.77
CA LEU A 296 3.02 -0.24 0.54
C LEU A 296 4.22 0.39 1.26
N PHE A 297 4.38 0.12 2.55
CA PHE A 297 5.51 0.63 3.33
C PHE A 297 6.86 0.10 2.80
N ALA A 298 6.95 -1.21 2.50
CA ALA A 298 8.18 -1.80 1.97
C ALA A 298 8.55 -1.26 0.58
N GLN A 299 7.57 -0.90 -0.27
CA GLN A 299 7.84 -0.23 -1.53
C GLN A 299 8.36 1.19 -1.31
N ILE A 300 7.68 2.01 -0.49
CA ILE A 300 8.10 3.40 -0.21
C ILE A 300 9.49 3.41 0.45
N ALA A 301 9.77 2.50 1.40
CA ALA A 301 11.08 2.38 2.04
C ALA A 301 12.19 2.02 1.04
N ARG A 302 11.92 1.13 0.07
CA ARG A 302 12.86 0.80 -0.99
C ARG A 302 13.13 1.99 -1.91
N GLU A 303 12.09 2.72 -2.28
CA GLU A 303 12.20 3.91 -3.12
C GLU A 303 12.95 5.05 -2.40
N ALA A 304 12.70 5.25 -1.10
CA ALA A 304 13.39 6.24 -0.26
C ALA A 304 14.92 6.04 -0.25
N VAL A 305 15.39 4.79 -0.23
CA VAL A 305 16.83 4.46 -0.29
C VAL A 305 17.41 4.61 -1.70
N GLN A 306 16.60 4.41 -2.75
CA GLN A 306 17.04 4.50 -4.15
C GLN A 306 17.07 5.94 -4.69
N LEU A 307 16.25 6.83 -4.11
CA LEU A 307 16.06 8.20 -4.59
C LEU A 307 17.20 9.12 -4.12
N LYS A 308 17.89 9.75 -5.09
CA LYS A 308 18.96 10.72 -4.82
C LYS A 308 18.39 12.14 -4.68
N ALA A 309 17.95 12.49 -3.48
CA ALA A 309 17.55 13.84 -3.10
C ALA A 309 18.72 14.65 -2.50
N PRO A 310 18.69 16.00 -2.55
CA PRO A 310 19.74 16.85 -1.97
C PRO A 310 19.80 16.76 -0.43
N VAL A 311 18.69 16.41 0.22
CA VAL A 311 18.66 15.93 1.60
C VAL A 311 18.16 14.49 1.55
N PRO A 312 18.90 13.51 2.10
CA PRO A 312 18.52 12.10 2.00
C PRO A 312 17.23 11.79 2.77
N HIS A 313 16.47 10.82 2.28
CA HIS A 313 15.31 10.28 2.99
C HIS A 313 15.78 9.39 4.14
N LEU A 314 15.19 9.57 5.32
CA LEU A 314 15.52 8.78 6.51
C LEU A 314 14.48 7.67 6.70
N VAL A 315 14.92 6.42 6.85
CA VAL A 315 14.06 5.27 7.15
C VAL A 315 14.46 4.73 8.52
N VAL A 316 13.58 4.85 9.52
CA VAL A 316 13.81 4.44 10.91
C VAL A 316 12.73 3.44 11.32
N GLY A 317 13.02 2.15 11.19
CA GLY A 317 12.08 1.07 11.52
C GLY A 317 10.76 1.20 10.75
N ASN A 318 9.68 1.55 11.46
CA ASN A 318 8.34 1.72 10.90
C ASN A 318 8.03 3.15 10.42
N GLN A 319 9.01 4.05 10.38
CA GLN A 319 8.84 5.45 9.97
C GLN A 319 9.74 5.81 8.79
N ILE A 320 9.22 6.62 7.87
CA ILE A 320 9.95 7.21 6.73
C ILE A 320 9.79 8.73 6.81
N ILE A 321 10.90 9.45 6.90
CA ILE A 321 10.95 10.92 7.00
C ILE A 321 11.57 11.47 5.71
N SER A 322 10.86 12.39 5.06
CA SER A 322 11.27 13.02 3.79
C SER A 322 11.12 14.53 3.85
N HIS A 323 12.15 15.26 3.44
CA HIS A 323 12.12 16.73 3.44
C HIS A 323 11.37 17.26 2.22
N ILE A 324 10.36 18.11 2.46
CA ILE A 324 9.52 18.72 1.42
C ILE A 324 10.08 20.10 1.02
N PHE A 325 10.20 20.97 2.02
CA PHE A 325 10.70 22.34 1.95
C PHE A 325 11.60 22.60 3.18
N HIS A 326 12.32 23.72 3.20
CA HIS A 326 13.02 24.16 4.42
C HIS A 326 12.03 24.24 5.59
N GLY A 327 12.33 23.52 6.68
CA GLY A 327 11.46 23.44 7.85
C GLY A 327 10.14 22.68 7.67
N VAL A 328 9.96 21.87 6.62
CA VAL A 328 8.77 21.00 6.46
C VAL A 328 9.16 19.57 6.15
N GLN A 329 8.67 18.64 6.98
CA GLN A 329 8.95 17.21 6.87
C GLN A 329 7.65 16.43 6.61
N LEU A 330 7.74 15.43 5.74
CA LEU A 330 6.74 14.39 5.53
C LEU A 330 7.13 13.18 6.38
N CYS A 331 6.29 12.78 7.33
CA CYS A 331 6.45 11.53 8.06
C CYS A 331 5.38 10.53 7.62
N ILE A 332 5.82 9.35 7.17
CA ILE A 332 4.97 8.21 6.82
C ILE A 332 5.28 7.09 7.81
N THR A 333 4.31 6.75 8.66
CA THR A 333 4.46 5.73 9.71
C THR A 333 3.55 4.53 9.44
N LEU A 334 4.09 3.31 9.54
CA LEU A 334 3.33 2.07 9.56
C LEU A 334 2.91 1.75 11.00
N CYS A 335 1.63 1.94 11.31
CA CYS A 335 1.04 1.53 12.57
C CYS A 335 0.51 0.10 12.41
N HIS A 336 1.08 -0.84 13.17
CA HIS A 336 0.64 -2.23 13.26
C HIS A 336 0.20 -2.49 14.69
N ASP A 337 -1.07 -2.82 14.89
CA ASP A 337 -1.64 -3.07 16.21
C ASP A 337 -2.07 -4.53 16.34
N THR A 338 -1.36 -5.24 17.20
CA THR A 338 -1.58 -6.65 17.57
C THR A 338 -2.15 -6.80 18.99
N ASN A 339 -2.27 -5.72 19.77
CA ASN A 339 -2.69 -5.77 21.17
C ASN A 339 -4.18 -5.43 21.31
N MET A 340 -4.95 -6.35 21.90
CA MET A 340 -6.37 -6.13 22.18
C MET A 340 -6.62 -5.15 23.34
N ASP A 341 -5.62 -4.90 24.20
CA ASP A 341 -5.82 -4.32 25.54
C ASP A 341 -5.24 -2.91 25.78
N ARG A 342 -4.67 -2.22 24.78
CA ARG A 342 -4.05 -0.89 24.98
C ARG A 342 -4.90 0.27 24.48
N LYS A 343 -6.01 0.53 25.17
CA LYS A 343 -6.64 1.86 25.17
C LYS A 343 -5.71 2.87 25.83
N ILE A 344 -4.91 3.56 25.03
CA ILE A 344 -4.18 4.76 25.48
C ILE A 344 -5.16 5.93 25.45
N GLU A 345 -5.86 6.13 26.57
CA GLU A 345 -6.64 7.35 26.79
C GLU A 345 -5.69 8.55 26.86
N GLY A 346 -5.95 9.60 26.07
CA GLY A 346 -5.15 10.83 26.07
C GLY A 346 -4.38 11.16 24.78
N ALA A 347 -4.47 10.34 23.72
CA ALA A 347 -3.92 10.71 22.42
C ALA A 347 -4.70 11.90 21.81
N VAL A 348 -4.08 13.09 21.82
CA VAL A 348 -4.50 14.21 20.96
C VAL A 348 -4.51 13.67 19.53
N LYS A 349 -5.61 13.84 18.77
CA LYS A 349 -5.65 13.36 17.38
C LYS A 349 -4.52 14.04 16.60
N PRO A 350 -3.46 13.34 16.19
CA PRO A 350 -2.45 13.95 15.35
C PRO A 350 -3.12 14.33 14.02
N ASN A 351 -2.61 15.38 13.35
CA ASN A 351 -3.15 15.88 12.07
C ASN A 351 -2.87 14.90 10.91
N HIS A 352 -3.45 13.71 10.99
CA HIS A 352 -3.35 12.64 10.01
C HIS A 352 -4.14 13.00 8.76
N SER A 353 -3.44 13.10 7.63
CA SER A 353 -4.08 13.42 6.35
C SER A 353 -4.68 12.15 5.73
N HIS A 354 -5.92 11.86 6.08
CA HIS A 354 -6.72 10.78 5.48
C HIS A 354 -6.76 10.85 3.94
N ALA A 355 -6.72 12.06 3.37
CA ALA A 355 -6.66 12.25 1.92
C ALA A 355 -5.35 11.71 1.31
N MET A 356 -4.21 11.89 2.01
CA MET A 356 -2.90 11.41 1.57
C MET A 356 -2.74 9.91 1.75
N GLU A 357 -3.23 9.35 2.85
CA GLU A 357 -3.36 7.89 3.04
C GLU A 357 -4.18 7.26 1.89
N HIS A 358 -5.35 7.83 1.60
CA HIS A 358 -6.20 7.35 0.51
C HIS A 358 -5.49 7.47 -0.86
N SER A 359 -4.74 8.55 -1.09
CA SER A 359 -3.97 8.69 -2.34
C SER A 359 -2.84 7.65 -2.44
N LEU A 360 -2.10 7.38 -1.36
CA LEU A 360 -1.12 6.27 -1.34
C LEU A 360 -1.77 4.92 -1.70
N HIS A 361 -2.95 4.63 -1.14
CA HIS A 361 -3.69 3.40 -1.46
C HIS A 361 -4.13 3.36 -2.93
N GLN A 362 -4.57 4.49 -3.50
CA GLN A 362 -4.89 4.59 -4.93
C GLN A 362 -3.65 4.41 -5.82
N LEU A 363 -2.52 5.01 -5.46
CA LEU A 363 -1.28 4.95 -6.23
C LEU A 363 -0.67 3.54 -6.25
N LEU A 364 -0.74 2.78 -5.14
CA LEU A 364 -0.35 1.37 -5.15
C LEU A 364 -1.27 0.52 -6.02
N ARG A 365 -2.59 0.79 -6.01
CA ARG A 365 -3.55 0.13 -6.93
C ARG A 365 -3.28 0.50 -8.40
N GLU A 366 -2.83 1.72 -8.68
CA GLU A 366 -2.37 2.13 -10.02
C GLU A 366 -1.14 1.31 -10.46
N LEU A 367 -0.17 1.12 -9.57
CA LEU A 367 1.03 0.31 -9.80
C LEU A 367 0.69 -1.17 -10.04
N HIS A 368 -0.17 -1.76 -9.21
CA HIS A 368 -0.73 -3.11 -9.36
C HIS A 368 -1.38 -3.27 -10.75
N ARG A 369 -2.26 -2.35 -11.12
CA ARG A 369 -2.88 -2.30 -12.47
C ARG A 369 -1.83 -2.13 -13.58
N GLY A 370 -0.78 -1.35 -13.35
CA GLY A 370 0.34 -1.18 -14.30
C GLY A 370 1.15 -2.47 -14.51
N ASN A 371 1.37 -3.25 -13.45
CA ASN A 371 2.06 -4.54 -13.50
C ASN A 371 1.25 -5.62 -14.24
N LEU A 372 -0.09 -5.63 -14.07
CA LEU A 372 -1.01 -6.51 -14.80
C LEU A 372 -1.06 -6.17 -16.29
N ASN A 373 -1.17 -4.88 -16.61
CA ASN A 373 -1.23 -4.39 -17.99
C ASN A 373 0.17 -4.31 -18.59
N GLY A 374 0.83 -5.46 -18.68
CA GLY A 374 2.03 -5.64 -19.47
C GLY A 374 1.82 -5.11 -20.88
N SER A 375 2.88 -4.60 -21.51
CA SER A 375 2.80 -4.16 -22.89
C SER A 375 2.21 -5.27 -23.75
N THR A 376 1.15 -4.96 -24.51
CA THR A 376 0.64 -5.81 -25.60
C THR A 376 1.80 -6.41 -26.38
N PRO A 377 1.75 -7.70 -26.78
CA PRO A 377 2.85 -8.36 -27.48
C PRO A 377 3.26 -7.52 -28.69
N ARG A 378 4.56 -7.25 -28.81
CA ARG A 378 5.16 -6.46 -29.88
C ARG A 378 6.15 -7.32 -30.66
N PRO A 379 6.38 -7.04 -31.96
CA PRO A 379 7.53 -7.59 -32.66
C PRO A 379 8.84 -7.23 -31.94
N ILE A 380 9.82 -8.14 -32.01
CA ILE A 380 11.13 -8.06 -31.34
C ILE A 380 11.92 -6.78 -31.69
N THR A 381 11.61 -6.14 -32.81
CA THR A 381 12.22 -4.88 -33.26
C THR A 381 11.71 -3.63 -32.52
N ALA A 382 10.68 -3.72 -31.68
CA ALA A 382 10.13 -2.58 -30.95
C ALA A 382 10.84 -2.35 -29.59
N VAL A 383 11.47 -1.18 -29.43
CA VAL A 383 12.24 -0.81 -28.24
C VAL A 383 11.47 -1.07 -26.92
N HIS A 384 12.04 -1.94 -26.08
CA HIS A 384 11.50 -2.36 -24.79
C HIS A 384 11.50 -1.23 -23.75
N THR A 385 10.49 -0.35 -23.77
CA THR A 385 10.23 0.62 -22.69
C THR A 385 8.75 0.67 -22.36
N ALA A 386 8.39 0.70 -21.06
CA ALA A 386 7.01 0.91 -20.62
C ALA A 386 6.46 2.26 -21.11
N ALA A 387 7.35 3.26 -21.27
CA ALA A 387 7.06 4.56 -21.85
C ALA A 387 6.62 4.51 -23.33
N ALA A 388 6.81 3.41 -24.08
CA ALA A 388 6.58 3.34 -25.53
C ALA A 388 5.14 3.67 -25.96
N LYS A 389 4.10 3.41 -25.13
CA LYS A 389 2.72 3.82 -25.45
C LYS A 389 2.55 5.34 -25.33
N ARG A 390 3.02 5.94 -24.23
CA ARG A 390 2.99 7.41 -24.04
C ARG A 390 3.82 8.10 -25.12
N ARG A 391 5.04 7.61 -25.37
CA ARG A 391 5.94 8.10 -26.44
C ARG A 391 5.29 8.10 -27.82
N ARG A 392 4.53 7.06 -28.18
CA ARG A 392 3.77 7.02 -29.46
C ARG A 392 2.65 8.07 -29.52
N MET A 393 1.91 8.29 -28.43
CA MET A 393 0.90 9.36 -28.41
C MET A 393 1.54 10.75 -28.45
N MET A 394 2.70 10.93 -27.82
CA MET A 394 3.45 12.19 -27.80
C MET A 394 4.10 12.51 -29.16
N SER A 395 4.54 11.50 -29.91
CA SER A 395 4.99 11.71 -31.31
C SER A 395 3.85 12.13 -32.25
N LEU A 396 2.59 11.80 -31.93
CA LEU A 396 1.41 12.32 -32.62
C LEU A 396 1.07 13.76 -32.19
N GLN A 397 1.52 14.20 -31.02
CA GLN A 397 1.31 15.56 -30.48
C GLN A 397 2.50 16.50 -30.72
N ALA A 398 3.49 16.10 -31.53
CA ALA A 398 4.71 16.86 -31.83
C ALA A 398 5.50 17.31 -30.57
N ALA A 399 5.42 16.54 -29.48
CA ALA A 399 6.09 16.87 -28.22
C ALA A 399 7.62 16.96 -28.37
N GLY A 400 8.23 17.90 -27.66
CA GLY A 400 9.66 18.18 -27.74
C GLY A 400 10.53 17.06 -27.17
N HIS A 401 11.78 16.98 -27.62
CA HIS A 401 12.74 15.97 -27.15
C HIS A 401 12.93 15.95 -25.62
N LYS A 402 12.81 17.13 -24.96
CA LYS A 402 12.89 17.28 -23.50
C LYS A 402 11.66 16.69 -22.79
N GLU A 403 10.46 16.91 -23.32
CA GLU A 403 9.21 16.38 -22.79
C GLU A 403 9.15 14.85 -22.93
N ILE A 404 9.60 14.34 -24.08
CA ILE A 404 9.74 12.89 -24.32
C ILE A 404 10.76 12.24 -23.37
N ALA A 405 11.81 12.96 -22.95
CA ALA A 405 12.77 12.48 -21.96
C ALA A 405 12.19 12.46 -20.54
N GLN A 406 11.45 13.50 -20.15
CA GLN A 406 10.72 13.53 -18.86
C GLN A 406 9.68 12.41 -18.76
N ILE A 407 8.93 12.14 -19.83
CA ILE A 407 7.92 11.06 -19.88
C ILE A 407 8.55 9.65 -19.81
N GLN A 408 9.85 9.51 -20.07
CA GLN A 408 10.59 8.26 -19.88
C GLN A 408 11.01 8.02 -18.42
N GLN A 409 11.10 9.06 -17.60
CA GLN A 409 11.30 8.91 -16.16
C GLN A 409 9.97 8.43 -15.53
N THR A 410 9.92 7.16 -15.14
CA THR A 410 8.80 6.62 -14.37
C THR A 410 8.88 7.13 -12.94
N GLU A 411 8.03 8.08 -12.59
CA GLU A 411 7.95 8.62 -11.23
C GLU A 411 7.68 7.51 -10.21
N CYS A 412 8.47 7.51 -9.14
CA CYS A 412 8.31 6.62 -8.00
C CYS A 412 7.05 6.98 -7.18
N LEU A 413 6.55 6.02 -6.39
CA LEU A 413 5.42 6.25 -5.48
C LEU A 413 5.75 7.35 -4.45
N LEU A 414 6.97 7.34 -3.91
CA LEU A 414 7.47 8.37 -3.01
C LEU A 414 7.52 9.75 -3.68
N GLU A 415 7.93 9.84 -4.94
CA GLU A 415 7.95 11.11 -5.68
C GLU A 415 6.54 11.67 -5.87
N LYS A 416 5.58 10.83 -6.25
CA LYS A 416 4.19 11.22 -6.42
C LYS A 416 3.57 11.75 -5.11
N ILE A 417 3.79 11.06 -3.98
CA ILE A 417 3.24 11.52 -2.70
C ILE A 417 3.97 12.77 -2.17
N MET A 418 5.29 12.89 -2.39
CA MET A 418 6.03 14.12 -2.07
C MET A 418 5.55 15.31 -2.90
N LYS A 419 5.24 15.11 -4.19
CA LYS A 419 4.66 16.14 -5.05
C LYS A 419 3.27 16.57 -4.56
N GLN A 420 2.39 15.63 -4.21
CA GLN A 420 1.10 15.96 -3.59
C GLN A 420 1.27 16.71 -2.26
N ALA A 421 2.22 16.31 -1.41
CA ALA A 421 2.50 16.98 -0.14
C ALA A 421 3.04 18.42 -0.34
N LYS A 422 3.98 18.61 -1.27
CA LYS A 422 4.47 19.94 -1.71
C LYS A 422 3.31 20.84 -2.13
N HIS A 423 2.44 20.33 -3.01
CA HIS A 423 1.27 21.05 -3.51
C HIS A 423 0.28 21.42 -2.41
N ILE A 424 -0.05 20.52 -1.48
CA ILE A 424 -0.95 20.79 -0.34
C ILE A 424 -0.39 21.87 0.57
N VAL A 425 0.89 21.78 0.94
CA VAL A 425 1.57 22.78 1.80
C VAL A 425 1.59 24.14 1.10
N LEU A 426 1.98 24.19 -0.17
CA LEU A 426 2.08 25.43 -0.93
C LEU A 426 0.70 26.05 -1.17
N ARG A 427 -0.33 25.24 -1.45
CA ARG A 427 -1.74 25.66 -1.51
C ARG A 427 -2.22 26.28 -0.19
N HIS A 428 -1.92 25.63 0.94
CA HIS A 428 -2.32 26.14 2.26
C HIS A 428 -1.64 27.48 2.59
N ARG A 429 -0.35 27.62 2.25
CA ARG A 429 0.42 28.85 2.40
C ARG A 429 -0.07 29.99 1.50
N VAL A 430 -0.40 29.69 0.25
CA VAL A 430 -1.00 30.65 -0.68
C VAL A 430 -2.39 31.08 -0.21
N GLY A 431 -3.20 30.15 0.33
CA GLY A 431 -4.48 30.49 0.96
C GLY A 431 -4.32 31.48 2.11
N LYS A 432 -3.48 31.14 3.10
CA LYS A 432 -3.15 32.04 4.22
C LYS A 432 -2.69 33.42 3.74
N LEU A 433 -1.73 33.49 2.82
CA LEU A 433 -1.24 34.77 2.29
C LEU A 433 -2.35 35.59 1.61
N LEU A 434 -3.26 34.94 0.89
CA LEU A 434 -4.39 35.62 0.25
C LEU A 434 -5.41 36.13 1.27
N ASP A 435 -5.70 35.35 2.31
CA ASP A 435 -6.56 35.74 3.42
C ASP A 435 -5.92 36.91 4.19
N ASP A 436 -4.62 36.83 4.54
CA ASP A 436 -3.83 37.88 5.17
C ASP A 436 -3.84 39.17 4.33
N MET A 437 -3.58 39.08 3.02
CA MET A 437 -3.62 40.24 2.11
C MET A 437 -5.02 40.83 1.94
N SER A 438 -6.08 40.04 2.12
CA SER A 438 -7.47 40.53 2.13
C SER A 438 -7.85 41.22 3.44
N ALA A 439 -7.18 40.89 4.55
CA ALA A 439 -7.33 41.55 5.84
C ALA A 439 -6.45 42.80 5.98
N GLU A 440 -5.26 42.83 5.37
CA GLU A 440 -4.37 44.00 5.32
C GLU A 440 -4.93 45.13 4.44
N ASN A 441 -5.67 44.82 3.37
CA ASN A 441 -6.17 45.80 2.40
C ASN A 441 -7.69 45.99 2.48
N GLU A 442 -8.15 47.05 3.15
CA GLU A 442 -9.57 47.46 3.11
C GLU A 442 -10.01 47.95 1.72
N ASP A 443 -9.11 48.62 0.99
CA ASP A 443 -9.33 49.14 -0.37
C ASP A 443 -8.09 48.92 -1.27
N PRO A 444 -8.20 48.18 -2.39
CA PRO A 444 -9.39 47.51 -2.91
C PRO A 444 -9.65 46.17 -2.21
N SER A 445 -10.94 45.80 -2.06
CA SER A 445 -11.31 44.47 -1.58
C SER A 445 -10.78 43.38 -2.52
N ILE A 446 -10.11 42.39 -1.93
CA ILE A 446 -9.53 41.23 -2.63
C ILE A 446 -10.45 40.03 -2.40
N GLN A 447 -11.13 39.60 -3.46
CA GLN A 447 -12.00 38.41 -3.45
C GLN A 447 -11.28 37.24 -4.13
N THR A 448 -11.22 36.09 -3.46
CA THR A 448 -10.54 34.90 -4.00
C THR A 448 -11.50 33.74 -4.21
N HIS A 449 -11.57 33.25 -5.45
CA HIS A 449 -12.37 32.08 -5.79
C HIS A 449 -11.46 30.92 -6.16
N TRP A 450 -11.49 29.86 -5.35
CA TRP A 450 -10.83 28.59 -5.65
C TRP A 450 -11.61 27.85 -6.75
N GLY A 451 -10.89 27.33 -7.74
CA GLY A 451 -11.49 26.55 -8.82
C GLY A 451 -12.05 25.22 -8.30
N ALA A 452 -13.27 24.86 -8.72
CA ALA A 452 -13.90 23.59 -8.33
C ALA A 452 -13.17 22.36 -8.91
N MET A 453 -12.49 22.50 -10.05
CA MET A 453 -11.70 21.44 -10.66
C MET A 453 -10.23 21.53 -10.21
N THR A 454 -9.93 20.98 -9.03
CA THR A 454 -8.55 20.83 -8.54
C THR A 454 -7.98 19.48 -8.92
N GLN A 455 -6.77 19.47 -9.51
CA GLN A 455 -5.98 18.25 -9.67
C GLN A 455 -5.12 18.03 -8.42
N PRO A 456 -4.70 16.78 -8.09
CA PRO A 456 -3.83 16.51 -6.94
C PRO A 456 -2.44 17.18 -6.98
N LEU A 457 -2.05 17.73 -8.13
CA LEU A 457 -0.76 18.38 -8.37
C LEU A 457 -0.90 19.84 -8.85
N GLN A 458 -2.12 20.30 -9.11
CA GLN A 458 -2.38 21.65 -9.61
C GLN A 458 -3.73 22.17 -9.10
N SER A 459 -3.75 23.38 -8.54
CA SER A 459 -4.98 24.05 -8.12
C SER A 459 -5.01 25.47 -8.68
N THR A 460 -6.18 25.90 -9.11
CA THR A 460 -6.36 27.23 -9.70
C THR A 460 -7.13 28.14 -8.74
N VAL A 461 -6.68 29.39 -8.65
CA VAL A 461 -7.34 30.46 -7.88
C VAL A 461 -7.57 31.63 -8.81
N LYS A 462 -8.78 32.20 -8.76
CA LYS A 462 -9.09 33.45 -9.46
C LYS A 462 -9.19 34.55 -8.41
N VAL A 463 -8.21 35.46 -8.43
CA VAL A 463 -8.17 36.63 -7.56
C VAL A 463 -8.84 37.78 -8.30
N HIS A 464 -9.83 38.39 -7.67
CA HIS A 464 -10.58 39.54 -8.14
C HIS A 464 -10.32 40.72 -7.21
N MET A 465 -9.93 41.85 -7.77
CA MET A 465 -9.78 43.11 -7.05
C MET A 465 -10.91 44.05 -7.47
N THR A 466 -11.62 44.56 -6.47
CA THR A 466 -12.78 45.45 -6.60
C THR A 466 -12.75 46.51 -5.51
N SER A 467 -12.75 47.79 -5.88
CA SER A 467 -13.08 48.85 -4.91
C SER A 467 -14.58 48.87 -4.64
N SER A 468 -14.96 49.09 -3.38
CA SER A 468 -16.36 49.36 -3.04
C SER A 468 -16.75 50.81 -3.35
N GLY A 469 -18.01 51.04 -3.75
CA GLY A 469 -18.51 52.32 -4.25
C GLY A 469 -19.27 52.15 -5.58
N TYR A 470 -20.53 52.57 -5.63
CA TYR A 470 -21.49 52.21 -6.68
C TYR A 470 -21.08 52.64 -8.11
N ILE A 471 -21.70 52.00 -9.11
CA ILE A 471 -21.42 52.09 -10.56
C ILE A 471 -20.06 51.49 -10.97
N TYR A 472 -18.96 51.88 -10.32
CA TYR A 472 -17.60 51.49 -10.73
C TYR A 472 -17.30 49.99 -10.57
N GLU A 473 -17.97 49.30 -9.66
CA GLU A 473 -17.84 47.87 -9.37
C GLU A 473 -18.10 46.95 -10.59
N GLN A 474 -18.90 47.40 -11.57
CA GLN A 474 -19.12 46.66 -12.83
C GLN A 474 -18.13 47.04 -13.94
N LEU A 475 -17.54 48.24 -13.88
CA LEU A 475 -16.73 48.81 -14.97
C LEU A 475 -15.24 48.47 -14.87
N VAL A 476 -14.67 48.41 -13.66
CA VAL A 476 -13.24 48.12 -13.47
C VAL A 476 -13.04 46.93 -12.54
N ARG A 477 -12.69 45.79 -13.15
CA ARG A 477 -12.25 44.59 -12.44
C ARG A 477 -10.86 44.22 -12.91
N SER A 478 -9.90 44.27 -11.98
CA SER A 478 -8.60 43.63 -12.14
C SER A 478 -8.74 42.19 -11.70
N SER A 479 -8.24 41.26 -12.52
CA SER A 479 -8.35 39.83 -12.25
C SER A 479 -7.06 39.11 -12.60
N LEU A 480 -6.61 38.25 -11.70
CA LEU A 480 -5.42 37.42 -11.84
C LEU A 480 -5.83 35.95 -11.69
N HIS A 481 -5.25 35.07 -12.49
CA HIS A 481 -5.42 33.63 -12.34
C HIS A 481 -4.11 33.01 -11.83
N LEU A 482 -4.12 32.47 -10.62
CA LEU A 482 -2.99 31.80 -10.00
C LEU A 482 -3.14 30.28 -10.20
N CYS A 483 -2.22 29.69 -10.95
CA CYS A 483 -2.05 28.25 -11.04
C CYS A 483 -0.98 27.82 -10.05
N VAL A 484 -1.41 27.24 -8.93
CA VAL A 484 -0.56 26.67 -7.88
C VAL A 484 -0.14 25.26 -8.30
N GLU A 485 1.14 25.07 -8.59
CA GLU A 485 1.76 23.80 -8.96
C GLU A 485 2.56 23.22 -7.78
N THR A 486 3.42 22.22 -8.03
CA THR A 486 4.24 21.55 -7.00
C THR A 486 5.36 22.40 -6.41
N GLU A 487 6.04 23.22 -7.21
CA GLU A 487 7.23 24.00 -6.77
C GLU A 487 7.20 25.46 -7.24
N THR A 488 6.21 25.79 -8.08
CA THR A 488 6.06 27.05 -8.80
C THR A 488 4.63 27.55 -8.70
N ILE A 489 4.47 28.87 -8.70
CA ILE A 489 3.16 29.52 -8.82
C ILE A 489 3.17 30.27 -10.14
N GLN A 490 2.28 29.92 -11.06
CA GLN A 490 2.14 30.62 -12.33
C GLN A 490 0.99 31.62 -12.23
N ALA A 491 1.29 32.90 -12.32
CA ALA A 491 0.32 33.98 -12.31
C ALA A 491 0.02 34.43 -13.75
N VAL A 492 -1.18 34.13 -14.24
CA VAL A 492 -1.68 34.55 -15.55
C VAL A 492 -2.48 35.84 -15.40
N MET A 493 -1.92 36.91 -15.96
CA MET A 493 -2.46 38.26 -15.93
C MET A 493 -3.58 38.43 -16.98
N LYS A 494 -4.43 39.46 -16.83
CA LYS A 494 -5.56 39.74 -17.73
C LYS A 494 -5.13 40.01 -19.19
N ASP A 495 -3.90 40.44 -19.39
CA ASP A 495 -3.29 40.68 -20.72
C ASP A 495 -2.63 39.44 -21.33
N GLY A 496 -2.74 38.27 -20.68
CA GLY A 496 -2.14 37.02 -21.12
C GLY A 496 -0.65 36.84 -20.74
N ARG A 497 -0.03 37.80 -20.05
CA ARG A 497 1.33 37.61 -19.53
C ARG A 497 1.33 36.56 -18.42
N VAL A 498 2.25 35.59 -18.51
CA VAL A 498 2.44 34.53 -17.51
C VAL A 498 3.71 34.84 -16.72
N VAL A 499 3.54 35.19 -15.45
CA VAL A 499 4.63 35.38 -14.49
C VAL A 499 4.83 34.06 -13.74
N LYS A 500 6.06 33.52 -13.75
CA LYS A 500 6.41 32.32 -12.99
C LYS A 500 7.13 32.75 -11.71
N LEU A 501 6.46 32.54 -10.58
CA LEU A 501 6.98 32.80 -9.23
C LEU A 501 7.55 31.49 -8.66
N THR A 502 8.50 31.63 -7.74
CA THR A 502 9.08 30.49 -7.01
C THR A 502 8.17 30.06 -5.85
N HIS A 503 8.67 29.17 -4.98
CA HIS A 503 7.98 28.75 -3.76
C HIS A 503 7.99 29.81 -2.64
N HIS A 504 8.65 30.97 -2.86
CA HIS A 504 8.70 32.05 -1.88
C HIS A 504 7.42 32.90 -1.93
N LEU A 505 6.71 32.95 -0.80
CA LEU A 505 5.45 33.69 -0.66
C LEU A 505 5.61 35.20 -0.84
N GLN A 506 6.80 35.75 -0.55
CA GLN A 506 7.08 37.17 -0.70
C GLN A 506 6.91 37.63 -2.17
N GLU A 507 7.35 36.84 -3.15
CA GLU A 507 7.19 37.18 -4.57
C GLU A 507 5.71 37.30 -4.97
N LEU A 508 4.84 36.46 -4.40
CA LEU A 508 3.40 36.54 -4.61
C LEU A 508 2.78 37.74 -3.89
N ARG A 509 3.24 38.04 -2.67
CA ARG A 509 2.82 39.24 -1.93
C ARG A 509 3.14 40.50 -2.73
N ASP A 510 4.39 40.62 -3.19
CA ASP A 510 4.89 41.73 -3.97
C ASP A 510 4.11 41.92 -5.28
N LEU A 511 3.80 40.81 -5.98
CA LEU A 511 2.97 40.84 -7.19
C LEU A 511 1.54 41.34 -6.90
N ILE A 512 0.91 40.87 -5.82
CA ILE A 512 -0.44 41.30 -5.42
C ILE A 512 -0.43 42.78 -5.03
N THR A 513 0.56 43.26 -4.29
CA THR A 513 0.69 44.68 -3.92
C THR A 513 0.91 45.57 -5.15
N CYS A 514 1.72 45.13 -6.13
CA CYS A 514 1.85 45.82 -7.42
C CYS A 514 0.54 45.84 -8.23
N MET A 515 -0.30 44.81 -8.10
CA MET A 515 -1.61 44.76 -8.75
C MET A 515 -2.65 45.66 -8.06
N VAL A 516 -2.55 45.82 -6.74
CA VAL A 516 -3.36 46.76 -5.95
C VAL A 516 -3.09 48.22 -6.38
N SER A 517 -1.82 48.64 -6.45
CA SER A 517 -1.47 50.01 -6.88
C SER A 517 -1.90 50.31 -8.32
N GLN A 518 -1.72 49.35 -9.24
CA GLN A 518 -2.23 49.46 -10.62
C GLN A 518 -3.75 49.56 -10.67
N HIS A 519 -4.48 48.79 -9.85
CA HIS A 519 -5.95 48.82 -9.83
C HIS A 519 -6.50 50.16 -9.34
N GLN A 520 -5.90 50.77 -8.32
CA GLN A 520 -6.29 52.10 -7.82
C GLN A 520 -6.16 53.18 -8.91
N VAL A 521 -5.06 53.19 -9.67
CA VAL A 521 -4.85 54.14 -10.78
C VAL A 521 -5.79 53.85 -11.96
N LEU A 522 -6.08 52.58 -12.26
CA LEU A 522 -7.05 52.20 -13.30
C LEU A 522 -8.49 52.64 -12.97
N ILE A 523 -8.92 52.58 -11.72
CA ILE A 523 -10.24 53.10 -11.32
C ILE A 523 -10.27 54.61 -11.46
N LEU A 524 -9.24 55.31 -10.95
CA LEU A 524 -9.13 56.76 -11.08
C LEU A 524 -9.18 57.21 -12.55
N ALA A 525 -8.56 56.46 -13.46
CA ALA A 525 -8.62 56.71 -14.91
C ALA A 525 -10.03 56.62 -15.50
N GLN A 526 -10.92 55.77 -14.97
CA GLN A 526 -12.31 55.73 -15.42
C GLN A 526 -13.17 56.78 -14.69
N LEU A 527 -12.95 57.00 -13.39
CA LEU A 527 -13.61 58.07 -12.63
C LEU A 527 -13.41 59.43 -13.31
N CYS A 528 -12.18 59.74 -13.74
CA CYS A 528 -11.87 60.95 -14.51
C CYS A 528 -12.70 61.06 -15.81
N LYS A 529 -12.89 59.96 -16.56
CA LYS A 529 -13.76 59.97 -17.76
C LYS A 529 -15.23 60.20 -17.44
N HIS A 530 -15.73 59.61 -16.35
CA HIS A 530 -17.12 59.81 -15.91
C HIS A 530 -17.37 61.24 -15.42
N MET A 531 -16.38 61.88 -14.81
CA MET A 531 -16.42 63.28 -14.37
C MET A 531 -16.04 64.29 -15.48
N SER A 532 -15.95 63.86 -16.74
CA SER A 532 -15.55 64.67 -17.90
C SER A 532 -14.19 65.37 -17.77
N MET A 533 -13.28 64.84 -16.95
CA MET A 533 -11.90 65.32 -16.80
C MET A 533 -11.04 64.86 -17.98
N HIS A 534 -10.16 65.72 -18.49
CA HIS A 534 -9.25 65.36 -19.57
C HIS A 534 -8.02 64.62 -19.03
N VAL A 535 -7.92 63.32 -19.27
CA VAL A 535 -6.74 62.53 -18.92
C VAL A 535 -5.61 62.85 -19.90
N LEU A 536 -4.53 63.44 -19.40
CA LEU A 536 -3.34 63.83 -20.18
C LEU A 536 -2.40 62.64 -20.37
N GLN A 537 -2.18 61.85 -19.31
CA GLN A 537 -1.28 60.72 -19.31
C GLN A 537 -1.75 59.66 -18.32
N ASN A 538 -1.69 58.38 -18.69
CA ASN A 538 -2.01 57.26 -17.80
C ASN A 538 -1.00 56.12 -18.07
N ASN A 539 -0.14 55.84 -17.10
CA ASN A 539 0.93 54.86 -17.22
C ASN A 539 0.97 53.94 -16.00
N LEU A 540 0.86 52.63 -16.22
CA LEU A 540 0.98 51.60 -15.17
C LEU A 540 2.44 51.22 -14.86
N HIS A 541 3.37 51.69 -15.69
CA HIS A 541 4.81 51.46 -15.59
C HIS A 541 5.55 52.77 -15.82
N VAL A 542 5.65 53.60 -14.79
CA VAL A 542 6.27 54.93 -14.86
C VAL A 542 7.77 54.83 -14.62
N GLY A 543 8.56 55.33 -15.58
CA GLY A 543 10.02 55.40 -15.50
C GLY A 543 10.57 56.76 -15.05
N THR A 544 9.73 57.66 -14.56
CA THR A 544 10.08 59.04 -14.19
C THR A 544 9.76 59.36 -12.72
N GLY A 545 10.61 60.18 -12.10
CA GLY A 545 10.57 60.43 -10.65
C GLY A 545 11.43 59.44 -9.85
N PRO A 546 11.33 59.41 -8.50
CA PRO A 546 12.08 58.47 -7.67
C PRO A 546 11.70 57.03 -8.02
N ALA A 547 12.70 56.14 -8.15
CA ALA A 547 12.46 54.73 -8.41
C ALA A 547 11.84 54.07 -7.16
N ALA A 548 10.75 53.32 -7.34
CA ALA A 548 10.20 52.51 -6.26
C ALA A 548 11.18 51.41 -5.86
N LYS A 549 11.21 51.08 -4.57
CA LYS A 549 12.01 49.97 -4.04
C LYS A 549 11.45 48.60 -4.47
N LEU A 550 10.19 48.56 -4.93
CA LEU A 550 9.51 47.35 -5.37
C LEU A 550 8.62 47.62 -6.59
N GLY A 551 8.79 46.80 -7.63
CA GLY A 551 7.89 46.78 -8.79
C GLY A 551 7.92 48.02 -9.68
N SER A 552 6.78 48.34 -10.29
CA SER A 552 6.59 49.55 -11.11
C SER A 552 5.59 50.49 -10.45
N THR A 553 5.90 51.79 -10.42
CA THR A 553 4.94 52.82 -10.02
C THR A 553 3.92 53.04 -11.12
N SER A 554 2.67 53.23 -10.71
CA SER A 554 1.58 53.64 -11.59
C SER A 554 1.29 55.12 -11.37
N ALA A 555 1.12 55.90 -12.43
CA ALA A 555 0.70 57.29 -12.31
C ALA A 555 -0.28 57.70 -13.41
N ILE A 556 -1.12 58.66 -13.05
CA ILE A 556 -2.07 59.31 -13.94
C ILE A 556 -1.97 60.83 -13.75
N MET A 557 -1.97 61.56 -14.86
CA MET A 557 -2.11 63.01 -14.89
C MET A 557 -3.36 63.39 -15.68
N PHE A 558 -4.18 64.29 -15.13
CA PHE A 558 -5.41 64.76 -15.74
C PHE A 558 -5.67 66.22 -15.39
N THR A 559 -6.47 66.91 -16.20
CA THR A 559 -6.88 68.29 -15.97
C THR A 559 -8.40 68.43 -15.89
N THR A 560 -8.86 69.43 -15.14
CA THR A 560 -10.27 69.84 -15.02
C THR A 560 -10.92 70.10 -16.38
N PRO A 561 -12.25 70.00 -16.53
CA PRO A 561 -12.94 70.31 -17.79
C PRO A 561 -12.72 71.77 -18.22
N ASN A 562 -12.56 72.66 -17.23
CA ASN A 562 -12.27 74.08 -17.42
C ASN A 562 -10.78 74.37 -17.75
N GLY A 563 -9.90 73.35 -17.77
CA GLY A 563 -8.46 73.47 -18.03
C GLY A 563 -7.63 74.20 -16.96
N GLN A 564 -8.22 74.63 -15.85
CA GLN A 564 -7.57 75.53 -14.88
C GLN A 564 -6.74 74.84 -13.80
N LYS A 565 -6.95 73.54 -13.54
CA LYS A 565 -6.22 72.80 -12.51
C LYS A 565 -5.81 71.42 -13.05
N THR A 566 -4.54 71.08 -12.91
CA THR A 566 -3.96 69.78 -13.28
C THR A 566 -3.68 68.99 -12.01
N VAL A 567 -3.98 67.70 -12.03
CA VAL A 567 -3.71 66.77 -10.93
C VAL A 567 -2.82 65.65 -11.44
N ALA A 568 -1.76 65.36 -10.70
CA ALA A 568 -0.90 64.21 -10.89
C ALA A 568 -1.09 63.28 -9.67
N VAL A 569 -1.38 62.01 -9.92
CA VAL A 569 -1.48 60.98 -8.88
C VAL A 569 -0.46 59.90 -9.18
N ARG A 570 0.38 59.57 -8.21
CA ARG A 570 1.37 58.48 -8.28
C ARG A 570 1.08 57.50 -7.16
N SER A 571 0.83 56.24 -7.52
CA SER A 571 0.70 55.12 -6.59
C SER A 571 1.98 54.28 -6.63
N ASP A 572 2.63 54.18 -5.47
CA ASP A 572 3.82 53.39 -5.20
C ASP A 572 3.41 52.15 -4.37
N PRO A 573 3.80 50.91 -4.75
CA PRO A 573 3.42 49.71 -4.01
C PRO A 573 3.83 49.70 -2.52
N LEU A 574 4.86 50.46 -2.13
CA LEU A 574 5.35 50.49 -0.74
C LEU A 574 5.12 51.83 -0.04
N GLU A 575 5.30 52.95 -0.75
CA GLU A 575 5.18 54.29 -0.16
C GLU A 575 3.75 54.85 -0.25
N GLY A 576 2.82 54.13 -0.88
CA GLY A 576 1.41 54.48 -0.97
C GLY A 576 1.09 55.48 -2.10
N ILE A 577 0.00 56.22 -1.96
CA ILE A 577 -0.52 57.10 -3.01
C ILE A 577 -0.20 58.57 -2.67
N THR A 578 0.57 59.22 -3.52
CA THR A 578 0.81 60.66 -3.49
C THR A 578 -0.08 61.37 -4.51
N VAL A 579 -0.74 62.44 -4.08
CA VAL A 579 -1.67 63.25 -4.89
C VAL A 579 -1.16 64.68 -4.92
N MET A 580 -0.88 65.18 -6.13
CA MET A 580 -0.23 66.46 -6.38
C MET A 580 -1.12 67.32 -7.26
N VAL A 581 -1.47 68.52 -6.81
CA VAL A 581 -2.35 69.46 -7.53
C VAL A 581 -1.59 70.72 -7.94
N GLN A 582 -1.80 71.14 -9.17
CA GLN A 582 -1.20 72.30 -9.82
C GLN A 582 -2.32 73.20 -10.35
N GLY A 583 -2.30 74.48 -9.97
CA GLY A 583 -3.32 75.46 -10.35
C GLY A 583 -2.78 76.52 -11.30
N CYS A 584 -3.55 76.85 -12.33
CA CYS A 584 -3.20 77.82 -13.37
C CYS A 584 -3.89 79.19 -13.20
N LYS A 585 -4.56 79.47 -12.06
CA LYS A 585 -5.12 80.80 -11.76
C LYS A 585 -4.94 81.20 -10.30
N ALA A 586 -4.62 82.48 -10.10
CA ALA A 586 -4.82 83.15 -8.83
C ALA A 586 -6.32 83.19 -8.50
N SER A 587 -6.70 82.60 -7.36
CA SER A 587 -8.01 82.86 -6.77
C SER A 587 -7.91 84.13 -5.93
N PRO A 588 -8.76 85.16 -6.13
CA PRO A 588 -8.68 86.43 -5.41
C PRO A 588 -9.08 86.35 -3.92
N LEU A 589 -9.25 85.14 -3.36
CA LEU A 589 -9.81 84.90 -2.03
C LEU A 589 -8.81 84.37 -0.99
N LEU A 590 -7.53 84.19 -1.32
CA LEU A 590 -6.49 83.79 -0.36
C LEU A 590 -5.16 84.53 -0.62
N PRO A 591 -4.80 85.53 0.21
CA PRO A 591 -3.47 86.13 0.18
C PRO A 591 -2.48 85.20 0.90
N GLN A 592 -1.67 84.48 0.13
CA GLN A 592 -0.49 83.76 0.63
C GLN A 592 0.71 84.05 -0.30
N PRO A 593 1.93 84.14 0.24
CA PRO A 593 3.08 84.68 -0.48
C PRO A 593 3.40 83.85 -1.73
N GLU A 594 3.57 84.55 -2.84
CA GLU A 594 3.75 83.94 -4.15
C GLU A 594 5.22 83.60 -4.40
N ILE A 595 5.50 82.33 -4.66
CA ILE A 595 6.77 81.94 -5.28
C ILE A 595 6.62 82.15 -6.78
N LEU A 596 6.94 83.36 -7.22
CA LEU A 596 7.25 83.64 -8.62
C LEU A 596 8.57 82.92 -8.97
N SER A 597 8.71 82.43 -10.20
CA SER A 597 10.00 81.92 -10.66
C SER A 597 10.86 83.08 -11.15
N ASP A 598 12.04 83.28 -10.55
CA ASP A 598 13.00 84.36 -10.88
C ASP A 598 13.47 84.40 -12.35
N VAL A 599 13.12 83.39 -13.15
CA VAL A 599 13.58 83.18 -14.53
C VAL A 599 12.63 83.78 -15.59
N VAL A 600 11.35 84.02 -15.26
CA VAL A 600 10.34 84.45 -16.25
C VAL A 600 9.43 85.53 -15.68
N THR A 601 9.51 86.74 -16.25
CA THR A 601 8.87 87.97 -15.74
C THR A 601 7.91 88.66 -16.72
N ASP A 602 7.67 88.08 -17.90
CA ASP A 602 6.82 88.66 -18.96
C ASP A 602 5.37 88.11 -18.86
N GLU A 603 4.36 89.00 -18.90
CA GLU A 603 2.94 88.71 -18.59
C GLU A 603 2.36 87.52 -19.39
N LYS A 604 2.88 87.30 -20.60
CA LYS A 604 2.50 86.17 -21.49
C LYS A 604 2.70 84.80 -20.82
N TRP A 605 3.59 84.73 -19.83
CA TRP A 605 3.96 83.51 -19.13
C TRP A 605 3.31 83.38 -17.74
N GLU A 606 2.39 84.26 -17.33
CA GLU A 606 1.58 84.06 -16.12
C GLU A 606 0.73 82.77 -16.18
N ASN A 607 0.47 82.28 -17.39
CA ASN A 607 -0.18 80.99 -17.65
C ASN A 607 0.77 79.78 -17.46
N LEU A 608 2.05 79.98 -17.09
CA LEU A 608 2.91 78.88 -16.69
C LEU A 608 2.35 78.23 -15.42
N PRO A 609 2.21 76.90 -15.39
CA PRO A 609 1.47 76.26 -14.33
C PRO A 609 2.33 76.23 -13.05
N LYS A 610 1.84 76.84 -11.96
CA LYS A 610 2.56 76.97 -10.68
C LYS A 610 2.99 75.60 -10.13
N GLY A 611 4.03 75.55 -9.29
CA GLY A 611 4.56 74.30 -8.74
C GLY A 611 3.49 73.41 -8.10
N PHE A 612 3.59 72.09 -8.31
CA PHE A 612 2.69 71.10 -7.70
C PHE A 612 2.73 71.18 -6.17
N ARG A 613 1.54 71.15 -5.54
CA ARG A 613 1.39 71.00 -4.09
C ARG A 613 0.80 69.63 -3.76
N GLU A 614 1.36 68.96 -2.77
CA GLU A 614 0.84 67.70 -2.26
C GLU A 614 -0.48 67.92 -1.49
N VAL A 615 -1.43 66.99 -1.67
CA VAL A 615 -2.73 66.97 -0.98
C VAL A 615 -2.67 65.97 0.16
N ASP A 616 -2.88 66.46 1.38
CA ASP A 616 -3.00 65.61 2.57
C ASP A 616 -4.31 64.79 2.52
N MET A 617 -4.18 63.54 2.09
CA MET A 617 -5.28 62.58 1.97
C MET A 617 -5.85 62.13 3.33
N ALA A 618 -5.17 62.36 4.46
CA ALA A 618 -5.69 62.03 5.78
C ALA A 618 -6.77 63.03 6.23
N ARG A 619 -6.63 64.30 5.85
CA ARG A 619 -7.56 65.38 6.21
C ARG A 619 -8.83 65.47 5.35
N MET A 620 -8.88 64.78 4.22
CA MET A 620 -10.07 64.80 3.35
C MET A 620 -11.18 63.85 3.83
N PRO A 621 -12.45 64.30 3.83
CA PRO A 621 -13.58 63.45 4.21
C PRO A 621 -13.78 62.35 3.17
N GLY A 622 -13.83 61.11 3.64
CA GLY A 622 -14.24 59.97 2.83
C GLY A 622 -13.76 58.64 3.40
N ARG A 623 -14.57 57.59 3.22
CA ARG A 623 -14.27 56.25 3.72
C ARG A 623 -13.15 55.58 2.91
N ASN A 624 -13.22 55.72 1.59
CA ASN A 624 -12.41 54.98 0.62
C ASN A 624 -11.50 55.94 -0.17
N PHE A 625 -10.35 55.47 -0.69
CA PHE A 625 -9.45 56.29 -1.51
C PHE A 625 -10.18 56.93 -2.70
N ILE A 626 -10.98 56.13 -3.42
CA ILE A 626 -11.73 56.59 -4.59
C ILE A 626 -12.81 57.61 -4.24
N HIS A 627 -13.45 57.50 -3.07
CA HIS A 627 -14.43 58.49 -2.63
C HIS A 627 -13.76 59.81 -2.19
N LYS A 628 -12.58 59.75 -1.55
CA LYS A 628 -11.77 60.95 -1.30
C LYS A 628 -11.35 61.63 -2.61
N MET A 629 -10.99 60.86 -3.64
CA MET A 629 -10.69 61.37 -4.98
C MET A 629 -11.93 61.93 -5.69
N GLU A 630 -13.09 61.30 -5.58
CA GLU A 630 -14.37 61.79 -6.13
C GLU A 630 -14.73 63.16 -5.54
N MET A 631 -14.64 63.31 -4.20
CA MET A 631 -14.83 64.58 -3.52
C MET A 631 -13.83 65.65 -3.96
N LEU A 632 -12.54 65.28 -4.09
CA LEU A 632 -11.52 66.18 -4.62
C LEU A 632 -11.86 66.62 -6.06
N LEU A 633 -12.18 65.68 -6.95
CA LEU A 633 -12.57 65.96 -8.34
C LEU A 633 -13.80 66.88 -8.41
N ALA A 634 -14.83 66.65 -7.58
CA ALA A 634 -16.01 67.50 -7.52
C ALA A 634 -15.73 68.93 -7.03
N THR A 635 -14.74 69.12 -6.14
CA THR A 635 -14.28 70.47 -5.74
C THR A 635 -13.37 71.14 -6.77
N LEU A 636 -12.63 70.35 -7.56
CA LEU A 636 -11.75 70.86 -8.62
C LEU A 636 -12.52 71.22 -9.90
N ALA A 637 -13.64 70.54 -10.19
CA ALA A 637 -14.52 70.79 -11.33
C ALA A 637 -15.38 72.07 -11.20
N LYS A 638 -15.43 72.66 -9.99
CA LYS A 638 -15.87 74.05 -9.76
C LYS A 638 -14.74 75.03 -10.10
#